data_AF-A0A926X9B5-F1
#
_entry.id   AF-A0A926X9B5-F1
#
_cell.length_a   1.000
_cell.length_b   1.000
_cell.length_c   1.000
_cell.angle_alpha   90.00
_cell.angle_beta   90.00
_cell.angle_gamma   90.00
#
_symmetry.space_group_name_H-M   'P 1'
#
loop_
_entity.id
_entity.type
_entity.pdbx_description
1 polymer ?
#
loop_
_entity_poly.entity_id
_entity_poly.type
_entity_poly.pdbx_seq_one_letter_code
_entity_poly.pdbx_strand_id
1 'polypeptide(L)'
;MSTITQAASIQDATAVTATRAIAIIDAALPDYQSLVAGVTPGTEVVILDSTQDGVTQITAALQAHQNLDSIQIFAHGSSGQLLLGNTVLNNESLAAYADQLQQWQSALTNQGDLLIYGCDVVREDTTFIDRLSQLTGADVAASTNLTGAASLGGDWVLEASTGAIEAQNSLRSDVLQNYNGVMNVITVTTTADSGAGSLRAAIAAATAGTTIQFAANLANQTITLTSGQLEIAPGKNITIDGSAAAGLRISGNNSSRIFLVRSNQDFPTTVTFRNLSLINGFTTDRGAAIHGEHRANITVDNVGFQNNVANKGGGAIYSAWENQLTVTNSQFDSNRATAGNDERGAGAIAFLSPGNFTVRNSSFTNNQGINGGAINSLNGKLTIENSRFVNNSTTAAFYDTGKANPFLRGYGGAIYTDRASSTSETSGTIRIVNSVFDRNRGRGEGGAAYLYTATQDNVIIQSSSFTNNEILPLPNGGNGGNGGGVVVLSNGNNRGLTISSTTFANNTASGQGGGLWMMDAPATITNSTFSGNRVLGTESSRVGGGMALYGPTTIVNSTIANNHAGWVGGGIAANSDPVSVRNTIFSNNTADNGTNAWGIQQHTSRLLTDQGGNLQWPPKRTNNGNDYNATASVTLIDPRLAPLQDNGGGLLTHALLAGSPALNAAVAGAPSTDQRGAQRDSLPDIGAFEVGGVVPTNPGIPTLPTNPNIPIEPTNPTGGNQILGTRGRDVLLGDGGSNTIIGHGAADVLTGGGGGDRFTFRGVSQSDAFLNSRFRAVDRITDFKVLEGDRLQLDYDNNLSTSNRPRGLFNAGQVTGRNLIAAARSAFADKNWRTRGRQALRPNEAVLFKWNRRTYLSVNDRSRGFSNRDLLIDVTGITMPRRDVMAGVLPVNNYFI
;
A
#
# COMPACT_ATOMS: atom_id res chain seq x y z
N MET A 1 6.99 89.94 9.86
CA MET A 1 7.82 89.87 8.64
C MET A 1 9.26 89.66 9.07
N SER A 2 9.75 88.42 8.99
CA SER A 2 11.14 88.03 9.33
C SER A 2 11.21 86.54 9.00
N THR A 3 12.24 85.91 8.42
CA THR A 3 13.54 86.27 7.87
C THR A 3 13.99 84.95 7.21
N ILE A 4 14.48 84.97 5.97
CA ILE A 4 15.04 83.78 5.32
C ILE A 4 16.55 83.81 5.53
N THR A 5 17.10 82.79 6.20
CA THR A 5 18.53 82.49 6.16
C THR A 5 18.78 80.98 6.24
N GLN A 6 19.49 80.51 5.21
CA GLN A 6 20.57 79.52 5.21
C GLN A 6 20.21 78.03 5.35
N ALA A 7 20.42 77.29 4.25
CA ALA A 7 20.62 75.84 4.27
C ALA A 7 22.08 75.56 3.92
N ALA A 8 22.81 74.95 4.86
CA ALA A 8 24.10 74.31 4.64
C ALA A 8 23.97 72.83 5.04
N SER A 9 24.60 71.99 4.25
CA SER A 9 24.64 70.54 4.27
C SER A 9 25.11 69.94 5.59
N ILE A 10 24.49 68.82 5.98
CA ILE A 10 25.06 67.84 6.91
C ILE A 10 24.96 66.48 6.22
N GLN A 11 26.12 65.90 5.91
CA GLN A 11 26.27 64.46 5.65
C GLN A 11 26.11 63.73 6.99
N ASP A 12 25.24 62.71 7.06
CA ASP A 12 25.59 61.46 7.76
C ASP A 12 24.63 60.30 7.41
N ALA A 13 25.12 59.09 7.70
CA ALA A 13 24.48 57.78 7.80
C ALA A 13 24.53 56.86 6.56
N THR A 14 25.67 56.16 6.48
CA THR A 14 25.87 54.76 6.06
C THR A 14 24.60 53.94 5.80
N ALA A 15 24.42 53.50 4.56
CA ALA A 15 23.51 52.42 4.24
C ALA A 15 24.03 51.11 4.83
N VAL A 16 23.33 50.55 5.81
CA VAL A 16 23.51 49.16 6.23
C VAL A 16 23.09 48.28 5.05
N THR A 17 24.05 47.66 4.38
CA THR A 17 23.76 46.58 3.44
C THR A 17 23.07 45.46 4.21
N ALA A 18 21.83 45.15 3.84
CA ALA A 18 21.09 44.04 4.44
C ALA A 18 21.86 42.73 4.19
N THR A 19 22.20 42.04 5.28
CA THR A 19 22.85 40.72 5.26
C THR A 19 21.98 39.71 4.50
N ARG A 20 22.58 38.97 3.57
CA ARG A 20 21.92 37.95 2.75
C ARG A 20 22.09 36.57 3.38
N ALA A 21 21.09 36.14 4.13
CA ALA A 21 21.11 34.83 4.79
C ALA A 21 19.97 33.93 4.29
N ILE A 22 20.20 32.62 4.37
CA ILE A 22 19.17 31.60 4.21
C ILE A 22 19.12 30.72 5.45
N ALA A 23 17.92 30.55 6.01
CA ALA A 23 17.64 29.67 7.14
C ALA A 23 17.03 28.37 6.61
N ILE A 24 17.78 27.28 6.74
CA ILE A 24 17.35 25.92 6.46
C ILE A 24 16.82 25.32 7.76
N ILE A 25 15.54 24.97 7.81
CA ILE A 25 14.89 24.43 9.00
C ILE A 25 14.35 23.04 8.70
N ASP A 26 14.84 22.04 9.44
CA ASP A 26 14.34 20.68 9.32
C ASP A 26 12.94 20.55 9.95
N ALA A 27 11.96 20.05 9.18
CA ALA A 27 10.61 19.84 9.68
C ALA A 27 10.51 18.73 10.75
N ALA A 28 11.57 17.94 10.97
CA ALA A 28 11.67 16.98 12.05
C ALA A 28 11.95 17.63 13.43
N LEU A 29 12.39 18.89 13.46
CA LEU A 29 12.62 19.60 14.72
C LEU A 29 11.32 19.84 15.51
N PRO A 30 11.38 19.82 16.85
CA PRO A 30 10.22 20.15 17.67
C PRO A 30 9.78 21.60 17.42
N ASP A 31 8.49 21.84 17.21
CA ASP A 31 7.94 23.19 17.01
C ASP A 31 8.69 24.02 15.93
N TYR A 32 9.08 23.35 14.83
CA TYR A 32 9.79 24.02 13.74
C TYR A 32 9.01 25.19 13.15
N GLN A 33 7.67 25.20 13.26
CA GLN A 33 6.83 26.32 12.82
C GLN A 33 7.14 27.60 13.57
N SER A 34 7.43 27.52 14.88
CA SER A 34 7.89 28.67 15.66
C SER A 34 9.28 29.12 15.23
N LEU A 35 10.17 28.20 14.83
CA LEU A 35 11.47 28.57 14.23
C LEU A 35 11.27 29.31 12.90
N VAL A 36 10.43 28.77 12.00
CA VAL A 36 10.08 29.40 10.71
C VAL A 36 9.48 30.79 10.92
N ALA A 37 8.49 30.92 11.81
CA ALA A 37 7.88 32.20 12.15
C ALA A 37 8.85 33.14 12.87
N GLY A 38 9.92 32.59 13.47
CA GLY A 38 10.98 33.27 14.21
C GLY A 38 12.09 33.84 13.37
N VAL A 39 12.17 33.49 12.08
CA VAL A 39 13.22 33.99 11.20
C VAL A 39 13.12 35.52 11.05
N THR A 40 14.28 36.18 11.09
CA THR A 40 14.43 37.63 11.01
C THR A 40 14.04 38.15 9.62
N PRO A 41 13.39 39.33 9.52
CA PRO A 41 13.06 39.92 8.23
C PRO A 41 14.32 40.11 7.36
N GLY A 42 14.26 39.65 6.11
CA GLY A 42 15.39 39.72 5.17
C GLY A 42 16.16 38.40 5.01
N THR A 43 15.89 37.40 5.84
CA THR A 43 16.41 36.03 5.68
C THR A 43 15.37 35.16 4.96
N GLU A 44 15.80 34.40 3.95
CA GLU A 44 14.93 33.44 3.27
C GLU A 44 14.81 32.13 4.07
N VAL A 45 13.64 31.48 4.04
CA VAL A 45 13.38 30.24 4.78
C VAL A 45 13.17 29.08 3.82
N VAL A 46 13.93 28.00 4.04
CA VAL A 46 13.74 26.70 3.38
C VAL A 46 13.38 25.68 4.43
N ILE A 47 12.25 25.01 4.25
CA ILE A 47 11.80 23.93 5.14
C ILE A 47 12.18 22.60 4.49
N LEU A 48 12.98 21.79 5.17
CA LEU A 48 13.31 20.45 4.67
C LEU A 48 12.15 19.49 4.92
N ASP A 49 11.73 18.79 3.88
CA ASP A 49 10.89 17.62 3.99
C ASP A 49 11.68 16.50 4.66
N SER A 50 11.21 16.08 5.85
CA SER A 50 11.85 15.05 6.68
C SER A 50 11.83 13.66 6.06
N THR A 51 11.13 13.48 4.93
CA THR A 51 11.06 12.23 4.17
C THR A 51 12.00 12.18 2.97
N GLN A 52 12.67 13.29 2.65
CA GLN A 52 13.55 13.41 1.48
C GLN A 52 15.01 13.64 1.88
N ASP A 53 15.92 13.41 0.94
CA ASP A 53 17.36 13.62 1.15
C ASP A 53 17.64 15.11 1.41
N GLY A 54 18.08 15.45 2.62
CA GLY A 54 18.22 16.85 3.05
C GLY A 54 19.33 17.59 2.31
N VAL A 55 20.44 16.91 1.99
CA VAL A 55 21.55 17.52 1.24
C VAL A 55 21.10 17.91 -0.16
N THR A 56 20.31 17.05 -0.80
CA THR A 56 19.73 17.29 -2.14
C THR A 56 18.74 18.45 -2.13
N GLN A 57 17.89 18.53 -1.11
CA GLN A 57 16.96 19.65 -0.93
C GLN A 57 17.69 20.99 -0.76
N ILE A 58 18.71 21.03 0.11
CA ILE A 58 19.52 22.24 0.32
C ILE A 58 20.24 22.62 -0.98
N THR A 59 20.85 21.65 -1.66
CA THR A 59 21.53 21.89 -2.94
C THR A 59 20.59 22.52 -3.97
N ALA A 60 19.38 21.97 -4.10
CA ALA A 60 18.38 22.50 -5.03
C ALA A 60 17.93 23.91 -4.65
N ALA A 61 17.76 24.20 -3.36
CA ALA A 61 17.39 25.52 -2.88
C ALA A 61 18.49 26.55 -3.21
N LEU A 62 19.75 26.21 -2.95
CA LEU A 62 20.89 27.11 -3.16
C LEU A 62 21.22 27.40 -4.63
N GLN A 63 20.73 26.61 -5.58
CA GLN A 63 20.94 26.88 -7.02
C GLN A 63 20.35 28.21 -7.49
N ALA A 64 19.37 28.76 -6.77
CA ALA A 64 18.76 30.05 -7.07
C ALA A 64 19.51 31.24 -6.44
N HIS A 65 20.61 31.01 -5.71
CA HIS A 65 21.25 32.00 -4.86
C HIS A 65 22.71 32.22 -5.23
N GLN A 66 23.18 33.45 -4.99
CA GLN A 66 24.58 33.86 -5.12
C GLN A 66 24.87 34.94 -4.09
N ASN A 67 26.12 35.01 -3.63
CA ASN A 67 26.59 36.01 -2.67
C ASN A 67 25.80 36.00 -1.35
N LEU A 68 25.52 34.81 -0.81
CA LEU A 68 25.01 34.64 0.55
C LEU A 68 26.13 34.87 1.57
N ASP A 69 25.83 35.66 2.60
CA ASP A 69 26.71 35.88 3.74
C ASP A 69 26.64 34.70 4.72
N SER A 70 25.49 34.00 4.80
CA SER A 70 25.42 32.76 5.57
C SER A 70 24.34 31.79 5.10
N ILE A 71 24.61 30.50 5.32
CA ILE A 71 23.64 29.42 5.37
C ILE A 71 23.52 29.00 6.83
N GLN A 72 22.30 29.02 7.38
CA GLN A 72 22.06 28.65 8.76
C GLN A 72 21.15 27.43 8.82
N ILE A 73 21.65 26.33 9.36
CA ILE A 73 20.97 25.04 9.37
C ILE A 73 20.51 24.74 10.78
N PHE A 74 19.20 24.58 10.94
CA PHE A 74 18.55 24.14 12.17
C PHE A 74 18.09 22.70 11.96
N ALA A 75 18.76 21.76 12.61
CA ALA A 75 18.54 20.33 12.41
C ALA A 75 18.97 19.51 13.63
N HIS A 76 18.55 18.25 13.71
CA HIS A 76 19.01 17.37 14.77
C HIS A 76 20.51 17.04 14.62
N GLY A 77 21.25 17.12 15.72
CA GLY A 77 22.68 16.79 15.77
C GLY A 77 23.02 15.74 16.83
N SER A 78 24.18 15.13 16.65
CA SER A 78 24.95 14.46 17.71
C SER A 78 26.44 14.44 17.34
N SER A 79 27.30 13.88 18.20
CA SER A 79 28.76 13.84 17.97
C SER A 79 29.13 13.43 16.54
N GLY A 80 29.75 14.36 15.80
CA GLY A 80 30.26 14.16 14.44
C GLY A 80 29.21 13.99 13.35
N GLN A 81 27.94 14.31 13.59
CA GLN A 81 26.87 14.13 12.61
C GLN A 81 25.72 15.14 12.70
N LEU A 82 25.03 15.32 11.56
CA LEU A 82 23.82 16.11 11.40
C LEU A 82 22.76 15.30 10.65
N LEU A 83 21.52 15.30 11.13
CA LEU A 83 20.38 14.68 10.46
C LEU A 83 19.62 15.74 9.65
N LEU A 84 19.67 15.63 8.32
CA LEU A 84 19.05 16.55 7.37
C LEU A 84 17.99 15.82 6.55
N GLY A 85 16.72 16.13 6.76
CA GLY A 85 15.61 15.40 6.17
C GLY A 85 15.61 13.95 6.63
N ASN A 86 15.90 13.02 5.72
CA ASN A 86 16.16 11.60 6.01
C ASN A 86 17.65 11.19 5.87
N THR A 87 18.56 12.15 5.71
CA THR A 87 19.99 11.93 5.48
C THR A 87 20.81 12.14 6.75
N VAL A 88 21.64 11.17 7.13
CA VAL A 88 22.68 11.38 8.15
C VAL A 88 23.96 11.87 7.45
N LEU A 89 24.30 13.15 7.63
CA LEU A 89 25.54 13.74 7.16
C LEU A 89 26.61 13.61 8.24
N ASN A 90 27.66 12.84 7.98
CA ASN A 90 28.75 12.56 8.91
C ASN A 90 30.06 12.25 8.14
N ASN A 91 31.14 11.93 8.87
CA ASN A 91 32.44 11.60 8.27
C ASN A 91 32.44 10.43 7.26
N GLU A 92 31.47 9.51 7.36
CA GLU A 92 31.32 8.38 6.45
C GLU A 92 30.53 8.75 5.19
N SER A 93 29.52 9.62 5.31
CA SER A 93 28.64 10.00 4.20
C SER A 93 29.12 11.23 3.41
N LEU A 94 29.97 12.10 3.98
CA LEU A 94 30.46 13.32 3.31
C LEU A 94 31.05 13.06 1.91
N ALA A 95 31.75 11.95 1.72
CA ALA A 95 32.36 11.62 0.42
C ALA A 95 31.32 11.36 -0.68
N ALA A 96 30.16 10.79 -0.32
CA ALA A 96 29.07 10.53 -1.27
C ALA A 96 28.37 11.82 -1.71
N TYR A 97 28.42 12.87 -0.89
CA TYR A 97 27.79 14.17 -1.15
C TYR A 97 28.78 15.26 -1.60
N ALA A 98 30.05 14.93 -1.84
CA ALA A 98 31.10 15.91 -2.11
C ALA A 98 30.75 16.88 -3.26
N ASP A 99 30.25 16.36 -4.39
CA ASP A 99 29.85 17.18 -5.55
C ASP A 99 28.71 18.15 -5.22
N GLN A 100 27.77 17.74 -4.36
CA GLN A 100 26.65 18.57 -3.94
C GLN A 100 27.08 19.64 -2.94
N LEU A 101 27.92 19.27 -1.97
CA LEU A 101 28.46 20.19 -0.96
C LEU A 101 29.37 21.24 -1.59
N GLN A 102 30.18 20.87 -2.59
CA GLN A 102 30.99 21.82 -3.37
C GLN A 102 30.12 22.81 -4.17
N GLN A 103 28.93 22.41 -4.60
CA GLN A 103 28.00 23.35 -5.25
C GLN A 103 27.51 24.43 -4.29
N TRP A 104 27.45 24.17 -2.98
CA TRP A 104 27.01 25.18 -2.01
C TRP A 104 27.96 26.37 -1.96
N GLN A 105 29.26 26.16 -2.24
CA GLN A 105 30.25 27.23 -2.34
C GLN A 105 29.83 28.31 -3.34
N SER A 106 29.20 27.92 -4.46
CA SER A 106 28.80 28.87 -5.50
C SER A 106 27.69 29.83 -5.08
N ALA A 107 26.94 29.48 -4.03
CA ALA A 107 25.89 30.33 -3.46
C ALA A 107 26.44 31.32 -2.42
N LEU A 108 27.58 31.01 -1.78
CA LEU A 108 28.19 31.80 -0.71
C LEU A 108 29.14 32.89 -1.23
N THR A 109 29.38 33.92 -0.42
CA THR A 109 30.53 34.82 -0.63
C THR A 109 31.84 34.15 -0.19
N ASN A 110 32.99 34.79 -0.47
CA ASN A 110 34.29 34.31 0.02
C ASN A 110 34.46 34.40 1.55
N GLN A 111 33.53 35.09 2.24
CA GLN A 111 33.43 35.18 3.70
C GLN A 111 32.07 34.61 4.15
N GLY A 112 31.52 33.68 3.38
CA GLY A 112 30.22 33.10 3.67
C GLY A 112 30.35 32.05 4.78
N ASP A 113 29.46 32.13 5.77
CA ASP A 113 29.47 31.23 6.92
C ASP A 113 28.43 30.11 6.81
N LEU A 114 28.75 28.95 7.40
CA LEU A 114 27.81 27.87 7.63
C LEU A 114 27.59 27.67 9.13
N LEU A 115 26.41 28.06 9.63
CA LEU A 115 26.06 27.95 11.05
C LEU A 115 25.18 26.73 11.24
N ILE A 116 25.63 25.77 12.04
CA ILE A 116 24.95 24.50 12.28
C ILE A 116 24.40 24.47 13.71
N TYR A 117 23.10 24.77 13.83
CA TYR A 117 22.32 24.61 15.04
C TYR A 117 21.78 23.18 15.11
N GLY A 118 22.51 22.32 15.81
CA GLY A 118 22.12 20.96 16.14
C GLY A 118 22.92 20.51 17.35
N CYS A 119 22.35 19.69 18.24
CA CYS A 119 23.03 19.35 19.49
C CYS A 119 24.32 18.56 19.25
N ASP A 120 25.34 18.82 20.07
CA ASP A 120 26.52 17.96 20.26
C ASP A 120 27.30 17.66 18.97
N VAL A 121 27.18 18.47 17.91
CA VAL A 121 27.80 18.18 16.59
C VAL A 121 29.31 18.05 16.70
N VAL A 122 29.94 18.81 17.61
CA VAL A 122 31.38 18.79 17.89
C VAL A 122 31.63 18.37 19.35
N ARG A 123 31.08 17.23 19.76
CA ARG A 123 31.24 16.75 21.14
C ARG A 123 32.61 16.12 21.42
N GLU A 124 33.14 15.35 20.46
CA GLU A 124 34.41 14.62 20.63
C GLU A 124 35.58 15.28 19.89
N ASP A 125 35.39 15.62 18.60
CA ASP A 125 36.41 16.27 17.76
C ASP A 125 35.79 17.11 16.63
N THR A 126 36.61 17.93 15.97
CA THR A 126 36.22 18.86 14.89
C THR A 126 36.23 18.26 13.49
N THR A 127 36.62 17.00 13.33
CA THR A 127 36.92 16.39 12.01
C THR A 127 35.77 16.53 11.03
N PHE A 128 34.53 16.39 11.54
CA PHE A 128 33.33 16.52 10.73
C PHE A 128 33.17 17.93 10.15
N ILE A 129 33.26 18.97 10.96
CA ILE A 129 33.12 20.36 10.50
C ILE A 129 34.33 20.83 9.70
N ASP A 130 35.53 20.32 9.99
CA ASP A 130 36.76 20.59 9.22
C ASP A 130 36.63 20.09 7.77
N ARG A 131 36.13 18.86 7.59
CA ARG A 131 35.88 18.31 6.25
C ARG A 131 34.73 19.01 5.54
N LEU A 132 33.68 19.38 6.28
CA LEU A 132 32.57 20.12 5.69
C LEU A 132 33.03 21.49 5.20
N SER A 133 33.83 22.22 5.99
CA SER A 133 34.46 23.49 5.60
C SER A 133 35.32 23.34 4.34
N GLN A 134 36.13 22.27 4.25
CA GLN A 134 36.92 21.98 3.06
C GLN A 134 36.07 21.72 1.81
N LEU A 135 34.91 21.08 1.95
CA LEU A 135 34.02 20.77 0.83
C LEU A 135 33.18 21.97 0.40
N THR A 136 32.72 22.80 1.32
CA THR A 136 31.87 23.96 1.02
C THR A 136 32.65 25.24 0.78
N GLY A 137 33.93 25.29 1.17
CA GLY A 137 34.76 26.49 1.14
C GLY A 137 34.34 27.58 2.13
N ALA A 138 33.44 27.25 3.07
CA ALA A 138 32.87 28.16 4.07
C ALA A 138 33.55 27.98 5.43
N ASP A 139 33.55 29.02 6.25
CA ASP A 139 33.82 28.89 7.67
C ASP A 139 32.59 28.26 8.34
N VAL A 140 32.80 27.18 9.11
CA VAL A 140 31.71 26.39 9.70
C VAL A 140 31.71 26.58 11.20
N ALA A 141 30.56 26.90 11.78
CA ALA A 141 30.32 26.91 13.23
C ALA A 141 29.30 25.86 13.64
N ALA A 142 29.52 25.19 14.77
CA ALA A 142 28.61 24.18 15.29
C ALA A 142 28.67 24.08 16.82
N SER A 143 27.65 23.47 17.43
CA SER A 143 27.58 23.32 18.89
C SER A 143 28.41 22.13 19.40
N THR A 144 28.87 22.24 20.64
CA THR A 144 29.55 21.19 21.42
C THR A 144 28.65 20.58 22.49
N ASN A 145 27.46 21.17 22.72
CA ASN A 145 26.50 20.84 23.76
C ASN A 145 25.05 20.79 23.21
N LEU A 146 24.03 20.78 24.07
CA LEU A 146 22.64 20.81 23.62
C LEU A 146 22.30 22.19 23.01
N THR A 147 21.82 22.21 21.75
CA THR A 147 21.27 23.42 21.12
C THR A 147 19.76 23.53 21.35
N GLY A 148 19.28 24.66 21.87
CA GLY A 148 17.86 24.98 22.03
C GLY A 148 17.49 25.55 23.42
N ALA A 149 16.46 24.97 24.03
CA ALA A 149 15.83 25.51 25.24
C ALA A 149 16.75 25.46 26.48
N ALA A 150 16.94 26.60 27.14
CA ALA A 150 17.66 26.71 28.41
C ALA A 150 17.03 25.88 29.54
N SER A 151 15.71 25.72 29.54
CA SER A 151 14.99 24.87 30.50
C SER A 151 15.33 23.39 30.39
N LEU A 152 15.89 22.95 29.25
CA LEU A 152 16.36 21.60 28.98
C LEU A 152 17.89 21.49 29.04
N GLY A 153 18.57 22.55 29.50
CA GLY A 153 20.03 22.61 29.60
C GLY A 153 20.74 22.88 28.27
N GLY A 154 20.02 23.37 27.25
CA GLY A 154 20.61 23.80 25.99
C GLY A 154 20.78 25.31 25.87
N ASP A 155 21.51 25.75 24.86
CA ASP A 155 21.65 27.16 24.51
C ASP A 155 21.72 27.34 22.97
N TRP A 156 21.94 28.55 22.49
CA TRP A 156 22.02 28.85 21.05
C TRP A 156 23.42 29.28 20.62
N VAL A 157 24.43 28.96 21.43
CA VAL A 157 25.83 29.27 21.19
C VAL A 157 26.43 28.15 20.34
N LEU A 158 27.27 28.51 19.37
CA LEU A 158 28.07 27.58 18.58
C LEU A 158 29.52 27.71 19.07
N GLU A 159 29.98 26.75 19.87
CA GLU A 159 31.28 26.89 20.56
C GLU A 159 32.48 26.45 19.73
N ALA A 160 32.27 25.75 18.62
CA ALA A 160 33.32 25.30 17.72
C ALA A 160 33.21 25.98 16.36
N SER A 161 34.35 26.42 15.80
CA SER A 161 34.43 26.93 14.44
C SER A 161 35.72 26.52 13.72
N THR A 162 35.66 26.45 12.38
CA THR A 162 36.83 26.20 11.51
C THR A 162 37.55 27.48 11.06
N GLY A 163 36.93 28.64 11.29
CA GLY A 163 37.42 29.96 10.90
C GLY A 163 36.70 31.10 11.63
N ALA A 164 36.70 32.30 11.04
CA ALA A 164 36.01 33.46 11.59
C ALA A 164 34.51 33.35 11.27
N ILE A 165 33.65 33.79 12.19
CA ILE A 165 32.20 33.73 12.01
C ILE A 165 31.67 35.14 12.19
N GLU A 166 31.27 35.77 11.09
CA GLU A 166 30.72 37.12 11.08
C GLU A 166 29.18 37.12 11.15
N ALA A 167 28.54 36.04 10.72
CA ALA A 167 27.11 35.93 10.65
C ALA A 167 26.44 35.85 12.04
N GLN A 168 25.30 36.52 12.16
CA GLN A 168 24.44 36.50 13.36
C GLN A 168 23.33 35.46 13.21
N ASN A 169 22.82 34.96 14.34
CA ASN A 169 21.68 34.03 14.32
C ASN A 169 20.48 34.67 13.60
N SER A 170 19.90 33.92 12.66
CA SER A 170 18.77 34.35 11.85
C SER A 170 17.43 34.30 12.57
N LEU A 171 17.36 33.77 13.80
CA LEU A 171 16.15 33.77 14.63
C LEU A 171 16.07 35.00 15.53
N ARG A 172 14.87 35.55 15.67
CA ARG A 172 14.58 36.63 16.61
C ARG A 172 14.75 36.16 18.06
N SER A 173 15.16 37.08 18.93
CA SER A 173 15.44 36.80 20.35
C SER A 173 14.24 36.28 21.13
N ASP A 174 13.01 36.67 20.77
CA ASP A 174 11.79 36.16 21.40
C ASP A 174 11.59 34.67 21.13
N VAL A 175 11.96 34.18 19.94
CA VAL A 175 11.89 32.75 19.62
C VAL A 175 13.00 31.97 20.31
N LEU A 176 14.23 32.49 20.33
CA LEU A 176 15.35 31.87 21.05
C LEU A 176 15.03 31.65 22.54
N GLN A 177 14.32 32.59 23.17
CA GLN A 177 13.92 32.50 24.59
C GLN A 177 12.73 31.58 24.85
N ASN A 178 11.80 31.48 23.91
CA ASN A 178 10.52 30.76 24.11
C ASN A 178 10.49 29.36 23.48
N TYR A 179 11.50 29.00 22.69
CA TYR A 179 11.61 27.66 22.13
C TYR A 179 11.76 26.62 23.24
N ASN A 180 10.95 25.57 23.20
CA ASN A 180 10.82 24.59 24.29
C ASN A 180 11.48 23.23 23.97
N GLY A 181 12.24 23.13 22.88
CA GLY A 181 12.89 21.89 22.44
C GLY A 181 14.42 21.94 22.45
N VAL A 182 15.06 20.80 22.27
CA VAL A 182 16.50 20.67 21.96
C VAL A 182 16.69 19.78 20.73
N MET A 183 17.77 20.01 19.99
CA MET A 183 18.01 19.41 18.67
C MET A 183 18.84 18.11 18.74
N ASN A 184 18.50 17.17 19.64
CA ASN A 184 19.34 15.98 19.92
C ASN A 184 18.95 14.71 19.16
N VAL A 185 19.95 13.82 18.96
CA VAL A 185 19.78 12.43 18.52
C VAL A 185 20.27 11.47 19.61
N ILE A 186 19.50 10.44 19.93
CA ILE A 186 19.93 9.35 20.83
C ILE A 186 20.12 8.08 20.00
N THR A 187 21.29 7.44 20.09
CA THR A 187 21.58 6.20 19.35
C THR A 187 21.46 4.96 20.24
N VAL A 188 20.66 4.00 19.80
CA VAL A 188 20.58 2.64 20.36
C VAL A 188 21.73 1.82 19.80
N THR A 189 22.50 1.16 20.67
CA THR A 189 23.75 0.47 20.29
C THR A 189 23.75 -1.03 20.55
N THR A 190 22.71 -1.55 21.21
CA THR A 190 22.58 -2.97 21.56
C THR A 190 21.16 -3.50 21.33
N THR A 191 21.05 -4.81 21.10
CA THR A 191 19.78 -5.54 21.01
C THR A 191 19.21 -5.94 22.37
N ALA A 192 19.91 -5.64 23.46
CA ALA A 192 19.43 -5.91 24.80
C ALA A 192 18.12 -5.17 25.09
N ASP A 193 17.17 -5.84 25.73
CA ASP A 193 15.87 -5.29 26.11
C ASP A 193 15.96 -4.15 27.15
N SER A 194 17.00 -4.14 27.97
CA SER A 194 17.25 -3.11 28.98
C SER A 194 18.74 -2.90 29.23
N GLY A 195 19.07 -1.88 30.03
CA GLY A 195 20.45 -1.48 30.32
C GLY A 195 20.98 -0.41 29.35
N ALA A 196 22.21 0.03 29.59
CA ALA A 196 22.84 1.09 28.81
C ALA A 196 22.88 0.72 27.31
N GLY A 197 22.57 1.70 26.44
CA GLY A 197 22.54 1.53 24.99
C GLY A 197 21.30 0.82 24.42
N SER A 198 20.39 0.31 25.27
CA SER A 198 19.14 -0.31 24.82
C SER A 198 18.11 0.73 24.34
N LEU A 199 17.15 0.29 23.52
CA LEU A 199 16.01 1.13 23.11
C LEU A 199 15.19 1.60 24.32
N ARG A 200 15.04 0.77 25.35
CA ARG A 200 14.33 1.14 26.57
C ARG A 200 15.04 2.27 27.32
N ALA A 201 16.37 2.22 27.42
CA ALA A 201 17.15 3.31 28.01
C ALA A 201 17.10 4.58 27.15
N ALA A 202 17.13 4.45 25.82
CA ALA A 202 17.00 5.59 24.91
C ALA A 202 15.64 6.30 25.05
N ILE A 203 14.53 5.56 25.11
CA ILE A 203 13.19 6.14 25.33
C ILE A 203 13.10 6.80 26.71
N ALA A 204 13.71 6.22 27.75
CA ALA A 204 13.74 6.81 29.08
C ALA A 204 14.48 8.16 29.08
N ALA A 205 15.63 8.24 28.40
CA ALA A 205 16.46 9.44 28.29
C ALA A 205 15.91 10.51 27.34
N ALA A 206 15.10 10.11 26.36
CA ALA A 206 14.52 11.03 25.37
C ALA A 206 13.61 12.09 26.01
N THR A 207 13.73 13.32 25.51
CA THR A 207 12.84 14.46 25.81
C THR A 207 11.93 14.74 24.60
N ALA A 208 10.99 15.68 24.73
CA ALA A 208 10.18 16.07 23.59
C ALA A 208 11.07 16.68 22.48
N GLY A 209 10.85 16.25 21.25
CA GLY A 209 11.66 16.57 20.07
C GLY A 209 12.73 15.52 19.74
N THR A 210 13.12 14.64 20.67
CA THR A 210 14.22 13.71 20.42
C THR A 210 13.95 12.77 19.24
N THR A 211 14.96 12.59 18.39
CA THR A 211 15.03 11.48 17.44
C THR A 211 15.90 10.36 17.99
N ILE A 212 15.34 9.15 18.07
CA ILE A 212 16.05 7.93 18.46
C ILE A 212 16.42 7.17 17.18
N GLN A 213 17.72 6.95 16.97
CA GLN A 213 18.29 6.16 15.88
C GLN A 213 18.90 4.85 16.41
N PHE A 214 19.29 3.98 15.47
CA PHE A 214 19.94 2.71 15.78
C PHE A 214 21.30 2.64 15.09
N ALA A 215 22.32 2.21 15.82
CA ALA A 215 23.65 2.03 15.26
C ALA A 215 23.64 0.98 14.13
N ALA A 216 24.47 1.20 13.11
CA ALA A 216 24.49 0.36 11.91
C ALA A 216 24.81 -1.12 12.17
N ASN A 217 25.50 -1.43 13.28
CA ASN A 217 25.75 -2.81 13.71
C ASN A 217 24.48 -3.57 14.11
N LEU A 218 23.35 -2.88 14.28
CA LEU A 218 22.05 -3.49 14.56
C LEU A 218 21.26 -3.86 13.29
N ALA A 219 21.79 -3.61 12.09
CA ALA A 219 21.15 -4.00 10.84
C ALA A 219 20.82 -5.52 10.83
N ASN A 220 19.61 -5.86 10.37
CA ASN A 220 19.04 -7.21 10.35
C ASN A 220 18.94 -7.93 11.71
N GLN A 221 19.22 -7.25 12.82
CA GLN A 221 19.08 -7.82 14.16
C GLN A 221 17.64 -7.73 14.67
N THR A 222 17.38 -8.43 15.77
CA THR A 222 16.09 -8.37 16.48
C THR A 222 16.32 -7.91 17.92
N ILE A 223 15.64 -6.85 18.33
CA ILE A 223 15.47 -6.45 19.73
C ILE A 223 14.26 -7.23 20.28
N THR A 224 14.52 -8.24 21.10
CA THR A 224 13.46 -9.08 21.69
C THR A 224 13.08 -8.57 23.07
N LEU A 225 11.83 -8.13 23.24
CA LEU A 225 11.34 -7.64 24.52
C LEU A 225 11.08 -8.79 25.49
N THR A 226 11.63 -8.69 26.70
CA THR A 226 11.50 -9.70 27.77
C THR A 226 10.95 -9.11 29.07
N SER A 227 11.01 -7.78 29.22
CA SER A 227 10.64 -7.02 30.41
C SER A 227 9.33 -6.23 30.20
N GLY A 228 8.49 -6.69 29.28
CA GLY A 228 7.23 -6.03 28.91
C GLY A 228 7.38 -4.95 27.85
N GLN A 229 6.29 -4.21 27.61
CA GLN A 229 6.20 -3.16 26.60
C GLN A 229 7.16 -1.99 26.83
N LEU A 230 7.46 -1.26 25.78
CA LEU A 230 8.16 0.03 25.80
C LEU A 230 7.13 1.15 25.99
N GLU A 231 7.29 1.94 27.03
CA GLU A 231 6.34 3.00 27.39
C GLU A 231 6.88 4.37 27.00
N ILE A 232 6.08 5.14 26.25
CA ILE A 232 6.33 6.54 25.91
C ILE A 232 5.41 7.38 26.79
N ALA A 233 6.00 8.20 27.67
CA ALA A 233 5.26 9.00 28.64
C ALA A 233 4.46 10.15 27.99
N PRO A 234 3.41 10.68 28.65
CA PRO A 234 2.63 11.81 28.13
C PRO A 234 3.49 13.03 27.77
N GLY A 235 3.22 13.66 26.62
CA GLY A 235 3.94 14.83 26.12
C GLY A 235 5.33 14.54 25.54
N LYS A 236 5.82 13.29 25.60
CA LYS A 236 7.11 12.89 25.04
C LYS A 236 7.00 12.71 23.52
N ASN A 237 6.99 13.81 22.80
CA ASN A 237 6.91 13.83 21.35
C ASN A 237 8.24 13.37 20.73
N ILE A 238 8.32 12.20 20.12
CA ILE A 238 9.60 11.64 19.66
C ILE A 238 9.49 10.95 18.31
N THR A 239 10.62 10.82 17.63
CA THR A 239 10.79 9.97 16.45
C THR A 239 11.63 8.74 16.84
N ILE A 240 11.23 7.56 16.36
CA ILE A 240 12.03 6.32 16.40
C ILE A 240 12.30 5.89 14.95
N ASP A 241 13.57 5.97 14.52
CA ASP A 241 13.97 5.79 13.13
C ASP A 241 15.04 4.70 12.95
N GLY A 242 14.66 3.63 12.26
CA GLY A 242 15.52 2.49 11.90
C GLY A 242 16.35 2.68 10.62
N SER A 243 16.36 3.86 10.00
CA SER A 243 17.04 4.12 8.72
C SER A 243 18.52 3.71 8.72
N ALA A 244 19.23 3.99 9.82
CA ALA A 244 20.64 3.64 10.00
C ALA A 244 20.89 2.14 10.26
N ALA A 245 19.86 1.34 10.56
CA ALA A 245 19.94 -0.09 10.84
C ALA A 245 18.93 -0.88 9.99
N ALA A 246 19.16 -0.93 8.67
CA ALA A 246 18.27 -1.61 7.72
C ALA A 246 17.91 -3.05 8.17
N GLY A 247 16.62 -3.39 8.10
CA GLY A 247 16.12 -4.73 8.49
C GLY A 247 16.01 -4.98 10.00
N LEU A 248 16.20 -3.96 10.84
CA LEU A 248 16.00 -4.07 12.28
C LEU A 248 14.54 -4.45 12.62
N ARG A 249 14.40 -5.42 13.52
CA ARG A 249 13.13 -5.88 14.08
C ARG A 249 13.05 -5.57 15.56
N ILE A 250 11.88 -5.17 16.03
CA ILE A 250 11.53 -5.06 17.45
C ILE A 250 10.41 -6.06 17.68
N SER A 251 10.66 -7.05 18.53
CA SER A 251 9.79 -8.20 18.75
C SER A 251 9.15 -8.16 20.12
N GLY A 252 7.82 -8.24 20.19
CA GLY A 252 7.07 -8.45 21.44
C GLY A 252 7.19 -9.87 22.01
N ASN A 253 7.95 -10.74 21.33
CA ASN A 253 8.25 -12.11 21.73
C ASN A 253 6.99 -12.98 21.97
N ASN A 254 5.91 -12.71 21.25
CA ASN A 254 4.59 -13.33 21.44
C ASN A 254 4.06 -13.24 22.88
N SER A 255 4.60 -12.33 23.69
CA SER A 255 4.36 -12.29 25.14
C SER A 255 4.01 -10.90 25.63
N SER A 256 4.35 -9.84 24.88
CA SER A 256 4.07 -8.47 25.27
C SER A 256 3.67 -7.59 24.10
N ARG A 257 2.94 -6.51 24.44
CA ARG A 257 2.78 -5.37 23.55
C ARG A 257 4.16 -4.78 23.27
N ILE A 258 4.40 -4.23 22.08
CA ILE A 258 5.68 -3.58 21.79
C ILE A 258 5.73 -2.16 22.36
N PHE A 259 4.81 -1.27 21.97
CA PHE A 259 4.77 0.13 22.40
C PHE A 259 3.43 0.52 23.04
N LEU A 260 3.48 1.19 24.18
CA LEU A 260 2.37 1.98 24.74
C LEU A 260 2.70 3.47 24.65
N VAL A 261 1.92 4.20 23.87
CA VAL A 261 1.99 5.67 23.77
C VAL A 261 0.98 6.26 24.74
N ARG A 262 1.46 6.72 25.89
CA ARG A 262 0.61 7.40 26.87
C ARG A 262 0.37 8.84 26.47
N SER A 263 -0.84 9.32 26.71
CA SER A 263 -1.25 10.69 26.41
C SER A 263 -2.55 11.02 27.14
N ASN A 264 -2.86 12.30 27.28
CA ASN A 264 -4.14 12.77 27.80
C ASN A 264 -4.48 14.16 27.24
N GLN A 265 -5.58 14.74 27.72
CA GLN A 265 -6.06 16.06 27.29
C GLN A 265 -5.04 17.18 27.46
N ASP A 266 -4.29 17.17 28.56
CA ASP A 266 -3.33 18.22 28.92
C ASP A 266 -1.96 18.00 28.26
N PHE A 267 -1.59 16.73 28.09
CA PHE A 267 -0.32 16.30 27.52
C PHE A 267 -0.56 15.35 26.34
N PRO A 268 -0.98 15.87 25.17
CA PRO A 268 -1.04 15.08 23.95
C PRO A 268 0.37 14.59 23.57
N THR A 269 0.45 13.41 22.98
CA THR A 269 1.74 12.79 22.61
C THR A 269 1.75 12.50 21.13
N THR A 270 2.81 12.90 20.42
CA THR A 270 3.02 12.62 19.00
C THR A 270 4.23 11.72 18.82
N VAL A 271 4.05 10.56 18.20
CA VAL A 271 5.15 9.61 17.96
C VAL A 271 5.22 9.23 16.50
N THR A 272 6.42 9.31 15.93
CA THR A 272 6.72 8.84 14.58
C THR A 272 7.58 7.59 14.64
N PHE A 273 7.12 6.50 14.02
CA PHE A 273 7.91 5.30 13.80
C PHE A 273 8.27 5.21 12.33
N ARG A 274 9.54 4.97 12.00
CA ARG A 274 9.96 4.80 10.61
C ARG A 274 11.09 3.80 10.40
N ASN A 275 11.11 3.20 9.22
CA ASN A 275 12.21 2.35 8.71
C ASN A 275 12.55 1.13 9.59
N LEU A 276 11.54 0.47 10.16
CA LEU A 276 11.75 -0.66 11.08
C LEU A 276 10.61 -1.69 10.99
N SER A 277 10.78 -2.85 11.63
CA SER A 277 9.73 -3.87 11.73
C SER A 277 9.29 -4.10 13.17
N LEU A 278 7.97 -4.09 13.40
CA LEU A 278 7.28 -4.36 14.65
C LEU A 278 6.58 -5.71 14.55
N ILE A 279 7.15 -6.73 15.21
CA ILE A 279 6.75 -8.11 15.00
C ILE A 279 6.36 -8.83 16.29
N ASN A 280 5.52 -9.85 16.17
CA ASN A 280 5.22 -10.79 17.24
C ASN A 280 4.76 -10.09 18.55
N GLY A 281 4.11 -8.94 18.44
CA GLY A 281 3.44 -8.30 19.56
C GLY A 281 2.28 -9.14 20.04
N PHE A 282 2.12 -9.28 21.36
CA PHE A 282 0.98 -9.99 21.94
C PHE A 282 0.34 -9.20 23.08
N THR A 283 -0.98 -9.08 23.07
CA THR A 283 -1.71 -8.54 24.21
C THR A 283 -3.09 -9.19 24.35
N THR A 284 -3.53 -9.40 25.59
CA THR A 284 -4.90 -9.81 25.90
C THR A 284 -5.91 -8.66 25.79
N ASP A 285 -5.45 -7.46 25.46
CA ASP A 285 -6.28 -6.28 25.25
C ASP A 285 -6.19 -5.82 23.78
N ARG A 286 -5.88 -4.54 23.51
CA ARG A 286 -5.81 -3.95 22.17
C ARG A 286 -4.43 -3.42 21.84
N GLY A 287 -4.10 -3.39 20.54
CA GLY A 287 -2.87 -2.81 20.02
C GLY A 287 -1.66 -3.62 20.45
N ALA A 288 -1.36 -4.74 19.77
CA ALA A 288 -0.26 -5.62 20.19
C ALA A 288 1.10 -5.10 19.74
N ALA A 289 1.19 -4.38 18.62
CA ALA A 289 2.39 -3.61 18.29
C ALA A 289 2.35 -2.25 18.98
N ILE A 290 1.33 -1.44 18.69
CA ILE A 290 1.21 -0.06 19.18
C ILE A 290 -0.17 0.15 19.78
N HIS A 291 -0.21 0.69 21.00
CA HIS A 291 -1.43 1.22 21.60
C HIS A 291 -1.24 2.72 21.86
N GLY A 292 -2.08 3.55 21.24
CA GLY A 292 -2.19 4.98 21.53
C GLY A 292 -3.39 5.29 22.42
N GLU A 293 -3.14 5.92 23.57
CA GLU A 293 -4.18 6.43 24.47
C GLU A 293 -4.88 7.69 23.89
N HIS A 294 -5.74 8.36 24.67
CA HIS A 294 -6.50 9.54 24.23
C HIS A 294 -5.56 10.70 23.85
N ARG A 295 -5.67 11.20 22.61
CA ARG A 295 -4.78 12.21 21.99
C ARG A 295 -3.33 11.74 21.79
N ALA A 296 -3.15 10.47 21.45
CA ALA A 296 -1.90 9.95 20.92
C ALA A 296 -1.91 10.05 19.38
N ASN A 297 -1.18 11.01 18.83
CA ASN A 297 -0.98 11.13 17.40
C ASN A 297 0.14 10.21 16.94
N ILE A 298 -0.15 9.31 16.01
CA ILE A 298 0.80 8.28 15.57
C ILE A 298 1.02 8.41 14.07
N THR A 299 2.29 8.47 13.69
CA THR A 299 2.73 8.36 12.30
C THR A 299 3.58 7.11 12.15
N VAL A 300 3.26 6.28 11.17
CA VAL A 300 4.08 5.12 10.78
C VAL A 300 4.45 5.26 9.31
N ASP A 301 5.75 5.30 9.04
CA ASP A 301 6.28 5.49 7.69
C ASP A 301 7.34 4.45 7.36
N ASN A 302 7.12 3.65 6.31
CA ASN A 302 8.01 2.53 5.98
C ASN A 302 8.21 1.56 7.17
N VAL A 303 7.10 1.15 7.80
CA VAL A 303 7.11 0.22 8.93
C VAL A 303 6.44 -1.10 8.54
N GLY A 304 7.06 -2.21 8.94
CA GLY A 304 6.48 -3.55 8.87
C GLY A 304 5.76 -3.94 10.14
N PHE A 305 4.51 -4.37 10.06
CA PHE A 305 3.75 -4.94 11.17
C PHE A 305 3.42 -6.40 10.84
N GLN A 306 4.08 -7.33 11.54
CA GLN A 306 3.96 -8.75 11.23
C GLN A 306 3.57 -9.59 12.45
N ASN A 307 2.61 -10.48 12.28
CA ASN A 307 2.23 -11.48 13.29
C ASN A 307 1.88 -10.88 14.66
N ASN A 308 1.37 -9.64 14.68
CA ASN A 308 0.93 -9.03 15.93
C ASN A 308 -0.49 -9.50 16.27
N VAL A 309 -0.68 -9.94 17.50
CA VAL A 309 -1.91 -10.57 17.97
C VAL A 309 -2.46 -9.85 19.19
N ALA A 310 -3.62 -9.21 19.02
CA ALA A 310 -4.39 -8.64 20.12
C ALA A 310 -5.65 -9.48 20.35
N ASN A 311 -6.09 -9.65 21.60
CA ASN A 311 -7.36 -10.35 21.81
C ASN A 311 -8.56 -9.49 21.36
N LYS A 312 -8.63 -8.20 21.72
CA LYS A 312 -9.86 -7.40 21.52
C LYS A 312 -9.92 -6.56 20.24
N GLY A 313 -8.80 -6.34 19.56
CA GLY A 313 -8.77 -5.53 18.34
C GLY A 313 -7.50 -4.73 18.13
N GLY A 314 -7.27 -4.33 16.88
CA GLY A 314 -6.02 -3.68 16.48
C GLY A 314 -4.86 -4.62 16.70
N GLY A 315 -4.85 -5.76 16.01
CA GLY A 315 -3.79 -6.77 16.17
C GLY A 315 -2.41 -6.13 16.07
N ALA A 316 -2.22 -5.18 15.15
CA ALA A 316 -1.06 -4.30 15.15
C ALA A 316 -1.30 -3.02 15.97
N ILE A 317 -2.18 -2.13 15.51
CA ILE A 317 -2.34 -0.78 16.05
C ILE A 317 -3.74 -0.59 16.63
N TYR A 318 -3.80 -0.08 17.86
CA TYR A 318 -5.02 0.49 18.42
C TYR A 318 -4.83 1.99 18.64
N SER A 319 -5.76 2.78 18.09
CA SER A 319 -5.78 4.24 18.21
C SER A 319 -7.09 4.67 18.87
N ALA A 320 -6.99 5.17 20.10
CA ALA A 320 -8.12 5.58 20.92
C ALA A 320 -8.70 6.96 20.51
N TRP A 321 -9.58 7.49 21.37
CA TRP A 321 -10.35 8.71 21.15
C TRP A 321 -9.49 9.93 20.84
N GLU A 322 -9.95 10.79 19.92
CA GLU A 322 -9.28 12.04 19.46
C GLU A 322 -7.87 11.90 18.90
N ASN A 323 -7.42 10.69 18.60
CA ASN A 323 -6.14 10.45 17.94
C ASN A 323 -6.18 10.78 16.45
N GLN A 324 -5.03 11.15 15.91
CA GLN A 324 -4.73 11.15 14.49
C GLN A 324 -3.83 9.96 14.15
N LEU A 325 -4.10 9.26 13.05
CA LEU A 325 -3.27 8.16 12.58
C LEU A 325 -2.89 8.34 11.11
N THR A 326 -1.59 8.39 10.84
CA THR A 326 -1.04 8.44 9.48
C THR A 326 -0.19 7.20 9.22
N VAL A 327 -0.52 6.49 8.15
CA VAL A 327 0.16 5.27 7.69
C VAL A 327 0.65 5.50 6.27
N THR A 328 1.96 5.50 6.07
CA THR A 328 2.59 5.69 4.75
C THR A 328 3.60 4.59 4.48
N ASN A 329 3.68 4.14 3.23
CA ASN A 329 4.72 3.21 2.76
C ASN A 329 4.87 1.93 3.60
N SER A 330 3.82 1.52 4.30
CA SER A 330 3.92 0.52 5.38
C SER A 330 3.24 -0.79 5.00
N GLN A 331 3.64 -1.87 5.67
CA GLN A 331 3.11 -3.21 5.46
C GLN A 331 2.50 -3.76 6.74
N PHE A 332 1.29 -4.31 6.63
CA PHE A 332 0.59 -5.01 7.70
C PHE A 332 0.30 -6.41 7.21
N ASP A 333 1.09 -7.38 7.66
CA ASP A 333 0.93 -8.78 7.29
C ASP A 333 0.57 -9.65 8.49
N SER A 334 -0.43 -10.51 8.30
CA SER A 334 -0.74 -11.59 9.24
C SER A 334 -1.04 -11.11 10.67
N ASN A 335 -1.52 -9.88 10.84
CA ASN A 335 -1.94 -9.35 12.13
C ASN A 335 -3.36 -9.82 12.47
N ARG A 336 -3.60 -10.14 13.75
CA ARG A 336 -4.83 -10.82 14.16
C ARG A 336 -5.48 -10.21 15.39
N ALA A 337 -6.81 -10.18 15.36
CA ALA A 337 -7.65 -10.03 16.54
C ALA A 337 -8.39 -11.34 16.84
N THR A 338 -8.24 -11.90 18.04
CA THR A 338 -8.58 -13.31 18.32
C THR A 338 -9.78 -13.54 19.26
N ALA A 339 -10.16 -12.60 20.13
CA ALA A 339 -11.22 -12.78 21.13
C ALA A 339 -12.50 -11.99 20.78
N GLY A 340 -13.63 -12.72 20.78
CA GLY A 340 -14.75 -12.59 19.84
C GLY A 340 -16.02 -11.89 20.31
N ASN A 341 -15.97 -10.75 20.97
CA ASN A 341 -17.19 -10.01 21.36
C ASN A 341 -17.09 -8.49 21.23
N ASP A 342 -16.11 -8.00 20.47
CA ASP A 342 -15.87 -6.58 20.29
C ASP A 342 -16.08 -6.12 18.85
N GLU A 343 -16.86 -5.06 18.67
CA GLU A 343 -17.04 -4.41 17.37
C GLU A 343 -15.74 -3.83 16.81
N ARG A 344 -14.78 -3.50 17.68
CA ARG A 344 -13.47 -2.92 17.36
C ARG A 344 -12.41 -3.97 17.01
N GLY A 345 -12.82 -5.18 16.65
CA GLY A 345 -11.95 -6.34 16.48
C GLY A 345 -11.10 -6.35 15.20
N ALA A 346 -10.55 -5.23 14.74
CA ALA A 346 -9.74 -5.23 13.50
C ALA A 346 -8.50 -6.13 13.60
N GLY A 347 -8.17 -6.82 12.51
CA GLY A 347 -6.95 -7.65 12.46
C GLY A 347 -5.67 -6.83 12.50
N ALA A 348 -5.60 -5.72 11.76
CA ALA A 348 -4.43 -4.84 11.76
C ALA A 348 -4.65 -3.58 12.60
N ILE A 349 -5.56 -2.70 12.18
CA ILE A 349 -5.73 -1.36 12.77
C ILE A 349 -7.16 -1.16 13.25
N ALA A 350 -7.32 -0.88 14.54
CA ALA A 350 -8.58 -0.41 15.11
C ALA A 350 -8.44 1.07 15.49
N PHE A 351 -9.24 1.93 14.84
CA PHE A 351 -9.24 3.37 15.00
C PHE A 351 -10.59 3.85 15.54
N LEU A 352 -10.60 4.47 16.72
CA LEU A 352 -11.80 4.97 17.39
C LEU A 352 -11.62 6.45 17.70
N SER A 353 -11.86 7.33 16.74
CA SER A 353 -11.62 8.76 16.92
C SER A 353 -12.36 9.58 15.86
N PRO A 354 -12.81 10.80 16.16
CA PRO A 354 -13.27 11.78 15.17
C PRO A 354 -12.13 12.40 14.34
N GLY A 355 -10.88 11.97 14.59
CA GLY A 355 -9.69 12.42 13.90
C GLY A 355 -9.53 11.88 12.48
N ASN A 356 -8.48 12.34 11.81
CA ASN A 356 -8.09 11.85 10.50
C ASN A 356 -7.39 10.50 10.64
N PHE A 357 -7.80 9.56 9.79
CA PHE A 357 -7.13 8.30 9.61
C PHE A 357 -6.73 8.18 8.14
N THR A 358 -5.43 8.31 7.88
CA THR A 358 -4.89 8.32 6.54
C THR A 358 -3.98 7.13 6.27
N VAL A 359 -4.21 6.45 5.16
CA VAL A 359 -3.41 5.32 4.66
C VAL A 359 -2.99 5.61 3.23
N ARG A 360 -1.67 5.63 2.98
CA ARG A 360 -1.12 5.88 1.64
C ARG A 360 -0.03 4.89 1.30
N ASN A 361 0.03 4.49 0.03
CA ASN A 361 1.12 3.67 -0.51
C ASN A 361 1.42 2.44 0.38
N SER A 362 0.39 1.83 0.96
CA SER A 362 0.56 0.82 2.01
C SER A 362 -0.13 -0.49 1.65
N SER A 363 0.27 -1.56 2.33
CA SER A 363 -0.24 -2.90 2.08
C SER A 363 -0.78 -3.57 3.35
N PHE A 364 -1.91 -4.23 3.19
CA PHE A 364 -2.60 -4.99 4.22
C PHE A 364 -2.86 -6.38 3.66
N THR A 365 -2.10 -7.36 4.11
CA THR A 365 -2.14 -8.74 3.63
C THR A 365 -2.45 -9.70 4.76
N ASN A 366 -3.31 -10.68 4.48
CA ASN A 366 -3.56 -11.82 5.39
C ASN A 366 -4.03 -11.45 6.81
N ASN A 367 -4.50 -10.22 7.04
CA ASN A 367 -4.93 -9.80 8.36
C ASN A 367 -6.30 -10.40 8.69
N GLN A 368 -6.50 -10.74 9.96
CA GLN A 368 -7.70 -11.42 10.42
C GLN A 368 -8.31 -10.74 11.64
N GLY A 369 -9.54 -10.25 11.52
CA GLY A 369 -10.25 -9.58 12.60
C GLY A 369 -11.70 -9.97 12.66
N ILE A 370 -12.47 -9.50 13.63
CA ILE A 370 -13.91 -9.73 13.71
C ILE A 370 -14.60 -8.83 12.69
N ASN A 371 -14.46 -7.50 12.79
CA ASN A 371 -14.97 -6.54 11.81
C ASN A 371 -13.81 -5.74 11.24
N GLY A 372 -13.69 -5.70 9.92
CA GLY A 372 -12.50 -5.14 9.27
C GLY A 372 -11.33 -6.09 9.42
N GLY A 373 -11.20 -7.07 8.52
CA GLY A 373 -10.09 -8.02 8.59
C GLY A 373 -8.72 -7.33 8.64
N ALA A 374 -8.60 -6.18 7.98
CA ALA A 374 -7.47 -5.26 8.13
C ALA A 374 -7.81 -4.06 9.04
N ILE A 375 -8.80 -3.25 8.65
CA ILE A 375 -9.07 -1.93 9.24
C ILE A 375 -10.49 -1.84 9.78
N ASN A 376 -10.62 -1.37 11.02
CA ASN A 376 -11.87 -0.93 11.62
C ASN A 376 -11.76 0.56 11.98
N SER A 377 -12.64 1.40 11.44
CA SER A 377 -12.65 2.85 11.67
C SER A 377 -14.00 3.30 12.21
N LEU A 378 -14.04 3.75 13.47
CA LEU A 378 -15.24 4.22 14.14
C LEU A 378 -15.16 5.74 14.35
N ASN A 379 -16.10 6.48 13.77
CA ASN A 379 -16.16 7.95 13.69
C ASN A 379 -15.00 8.62 12.92
N GLY A 380 -14.12 7.85 12.29
CA GLY A 380 -12.91 8.36 11.67
C GLY A 380 -13.09 8.87 10.24
N LYS A 381 -12.40 9.96 9.91
CA LYS A 381 -12.30 10.49 8.54
C LYS A 381 -11.29 9.66 7.75
N LEU A 382 -11.74 8.50 7.29
CA LEU A 382 -10.89 7.51 6.61
C LEU A 382 -10.52 7.96 5.19
N THR A 383 -9.22 8.10 4.94
CA THR A 383 -8.65 8.30 3.60
C THR A 383 -7.68 7.16 3.28
N ILE A 384 -7.94 6.47 2.17
CA ILE A 384 -7.09 5.41 1.63
C ILE A 384 -6.71 5.77 0.20
N GLU A 385 -5.41 5.85 -0.05
CA GLU A 385 -4.88 6.20 -1.37
C GLU A 385 -3.76 5.24 -1.75
N ASN A 386 -3.69 4.85 -3.02
CA ASN A 386 -2.58 4.09 -3.58
C ASN A 386 -2.22 2.82 -2.78
N SER A 387 -3.22 2.16 -2.19
CA SER A 387 -2.99 1.10 -1.20
C SER A 387 -3.63 -0.21 -1.59
N ARG A 388 -3.20 -1.29 -0.94
CA ARG A 388 -3.58 -2.66 -1.29
C ARG A 388 -4.07 -3.45 -0.09
N PHE A 389 -5.18 -4.12 -0.27
CA PHE A 389 -5.84 -4.98 0.71
C PHE A 389 -6.05 -6.33 0.06
N VAL A 390 -5.22 -7.30 0.42
CA VAL A 390 -5.22 -8.62 -0.22
C VAL A 390 -5.40 -9.73 0.81
N ASN A 391 -6.35 -10.62 0.56
CA ASN A 391 -6.57 -11.82 1.38
C ASN A 391 -6.83 -11.51 2.87
N ASN A 392 -7.36 -10.33 3.19
CA ASN A 392 -7.81 -10.04 4.55
C ASN A 392 -9.16 -10.72 4.78
N SER A 393 -9.39 -11.21 6.00
CA SER A 393 -10.59 -11.98 6.29
C SER A 393 -11.17 -11.60 7.64
N THR A 394 -12.49 -11.54 7.71
CA THR A 394 -13.17 -11.54 8.99
C THR A 394 -13.28 -12.95 9.56
N THR A 395 -13.11 -13.09 10.87
CA THR A 395 -13.35 -14.31 11.64
C THR A 395 -14.77 -14.31 12.19
N ALA A 396 -15.29 -15.49 12.56
CA ALA A 396 -16.57 -15.57 13.22
C ALA A 396 -16.44 -15.08 14.67
N ALA A 397 -17.37 -14.25 15.13
CA ALA A 397 -17.43 -13.84 16.52
C ALA A 397 -18.05 -14.95 17.39
N PHE A 398 -17.40 -15.25 18.52
CA PHE A 398 -17.91 -16.15 19.54
C PHE A 398 -17.86 -15.42 20.88
N TYR A 399 -18.96 -15.48 21.64
CA TYR A 399 -18.93 -15.13 23.05
C TYR A 399 -17.83 -15.90 23.77
N ASP A 400 -17.33 -15.37 24.89
CA ASP A 400 -16.33 -16.03 25.75
C ASP A 400 -16.79 -17.42 26.25
N THR A 401 -18.10 -17.70 26.16
CA THR A 401 -18.72 -19.00 26.43
C THR A 401 -18.55 -20.03 25.30
N GLY A 402 -17.84 -19.67 24.21
CA GLY A 402 -17.68 -20.49 23.00
C GLY A 402 -18.92 -20.53 22.08
N LYS A 403 -20.01 -19.86 22.45
CA LYS A 403 -21.23 -19.76 21.63
C LYS A 403 -21.07 -18.69 20.56
N ALA A 404 -21.59 -18.92 19.35
CA ALA A 404 -21.59 -17.91 18.30
C ALA A 404 -22.32 -16.63 18.74
N ASN A 405 -21.74 -15.46 18.45
CA ASN A 405 -22.38 -14.17 18.70
C ASN A 405 -23.24 -13.78 17.48
N PRO A 406 -24.58 -13.75 17.59
CA PRO A 406 -25.45 -13.48 16.44
C PRO A 406 -25.42 -12.01 15.98
N PHE A 407 -24.91 -11.08 16.81
CA PHE A 407 -24.90 -9.64 16.52
C PHE A 407 -23.65 -9.19 15.77
N LEU A 408 -22.52 -9.85 16.02
CA LEU A 408 -21.24 -9.59 15.34
C LEU A 408 -21.03 -10.63 14.24
N ARG A 409 -21.37 -10.25 13.01
CA ARG A 409 -21.45 -11.17 11.87
C ARG A 409 -20.18 -11.23 11.03
N GLY A 410 -19.21 -10.35 11.30
CA GLY A 410 -17.96 -10.28 10.57
C GLY A 410 -18.07 -9.42 9.32
N TYR A 411 -18.25 -8.11 9.52
CA TYR A 411 -18.45 -7.13 8.45
C TYR A 411 -17.12 -6.64 7.88
N GLY A 412 -17.06 -6.46 6.56
CA GLY A 412 -15.93 -5.83 5.89
C GLY A 412 -14.67 -6.68 5.90
N GLY A 413 -14.54 -7.60 4.93
CA GLY A 413 -13.40 -8.54 4.87
C GLY A 413 -12.03 -7.86 4.97
N ALA A 414 -11.88 -6.65 4.43
CA ALA A 414 -10.74 -5.78 4.67
C ALA A 414 -11.10 -4.59 5.56
N ILE A 415 -12.15 -3.84 5.22
CA ILE A 415 -12.48 -2.55 5.87
C ILE A 415 -13.87 -2.58 6.47
N TYR A 416 -13.97 -2.18 7.72
CA TYR A 416 -15.22 -1.78 8.36
C TYR A 416 -15.16 -0.31 8.75
N THR A 417 -16.20 0.45 8.45
CA THR A 417 -16.41 1.78 9.02
C THR A 417 -17.75 1.86 9.73
N ASP A 418 -17.78 2.65 10.80
CA ASP A 418 -19.01 3.17 11.42
C ASP A 418 -18.90 4.69 11.53
N ARG A 419 -19.54 5.38 10.60
CA ARG A 419 -19.52 6.85 10.43
C ARG A 419 -18.18 7.40 9.96
N ALA A 420 -18.25 8.57 9.31
CA ALA A 420 -17.10 9.38 8.94
C ALA A 420 -17.04 10.71 9.71
N SER A 421 -18.07 10.99 10.50
CA SER A 421 -18.20 12.19 11.32
C SER A 421 -18.63 11.84 12.74
N SER A 422 -18.25 12.70 13.68
CA SER A 422 -18.77 12.62 15.05
C SER A 422 -20.21 13.12 15.13
N THR A 423 -20.87 12.93 16.28
CA THR A 423 -22.21 13.48 16.54
C THR A 423 -22.26 15.00 16.62
N SER A 424 -21.11 15.67 16.78
CA SER A 424 -21.01 17.14 16.79
C SER A 424 -20.63 17.72 15.43
N GLU A 425 -20.34 16.88 14.44
CA GLU A 425 -20.00 17.27 13.09
C GLU A 425 -21.20 17.09 12.15
N THR A 426 -21.31 17.98 11.17
CA THR A 426 -22.40 17.95 10.21
C THR A 426 -22.19 16.93 9.10
N SER A 427 -20.94 16.59 8.77
CA SER A 427 -20.60 15.63 7.71
C SER A 427 -19.13 15.23 7.78
N GLY A 428 -18.83 14.02 7.33
CA GLY A 428 -17.49 13.50 7.11
C GLY A 428 -17.37 12.85 5.74
N THR A 429 -16.19 12.29 5.44
CA THR A 429 -15.96 11.61 4.17
C THR A 429 -15.11 10.37 4.37
N ILE A 430 -15.58 9.25 3.81
CA ILE A 430 -14.76 8.05 3.58
C ILE A 430 -14.29 8.10 2.13
N ARG A 431 -12.97 8.03 1.93
CA ARG A 431 -12.35 8.20 0.62
C ARG A 431 -11.42 7.04 0.31
N ILE A 432 -11.68 6.34 -0.80
CA ILE A 432 -10.87 5.24 -1.31
C ILE A 432 -10.49 5.57 -2.75
N VAL A 433 -9.21 5.82 -3.00
CA VAL A 433 -8.71 6.25 -4.30
C VAL A 433 -7.53 5.40 -4.74
N ASN A 434 -7.51 5.03 -6.02
CA ASN A 434 -6.42 4.31 -6.64
C ASN A 434 -5.96 3.09 -5.82
N SER A 435 -6.90 2.28 -5.33
CA SER A 435 -6.59 1.21 -4.37
C SER A 435 -7.13 -0.13 -4.83
N VAL A 436 -6.47 -1.20 -4.38
CA VAL A 436 -6.83 -2.59 -4.74
C VAL A 436 -7.33 -3.36 -3.54
N PHE A 437 -8.47 -4.00 -3.72
CA PHE A 437 -9.10 -4.92 -2.79
C PHE A 437 -9.28 -6.25 -3.49
N ASP A 438 -8.42 -7.22 -3.20
CA ASP A 438 -8.42 -8.51 -3.87
C ASP A 438 -8.53 -9.67 -2.89
N ARG A 439 -9.46 -10.61 -3.16
CA ARG A 439 -9.61 -11.86 -2.39
C ARG A 439 -9.88 -11.66 -0.90
N ASN A 440 -10.44 -10.52 -0.52
CA ASN A 440 -10.85 -10.30 0.86
C ASN A 440 -12.15 -11.05 1.15
N ARG A 441 -12.32 -11.49 2.40
CA ARG A 441 -13.41 -12.37 2.81
C ARG A 441 -14.17 -11.84 4.03
N GLY A 442 -15.41 -11.41 3.82
CA GLY A 442 -16.34 -11.05 4.89
C GLY A 442 -17.17 -12.26 5.32
N ARG A 443 -17.60 -12.38 6.59
CA ARG A 443 -18.54 -13.45 7.03
C ARG A 443 -19.97 -12.94 7.18
N GLY A 444 -20.13 -11.63 7.32
CA GLY A 444 -21.39 -10.96 7.53
C GLY A 444 -21.87 -10.28 6.27
N GLU A 445 -21.25 -9.17 5.91
CA GLU A 445 -21.56 -8.34 4.75
C GLU A 445 -20.30 -7.60 4.31
N GLY A 446 -20.19 -7.22 3.04
CA GLY A 446 -19.02 -6.51 2.52
C GLY A 446 -17.80 -7.41 2.43
N GLY A 447 -17.68 -8.21 1.38
CA GLY A 447 -16.54 -9.13 1.21
C GLY A 447 -15.19 -8.39 1.18
N ALA A 448 -15.13 -7.19 0.62
CA ALA A 448 -14.00 -6.27 0.79
C ALA A 448 -14.26 -5.20 1.85
N ALA A 449 -15.36 -4.45 1.72
CA ALA A 449 -15.60 -3.32 2.59
C ALA A 449 -17.07 -3.22 3.01
N TYR A 450 -17.27 -2.86 4.26
CA TYR A 450 -18.56 -2.48 4.82
C TYR A 450 -18.44 -1.02 5.29
N LEU A 451 -19.11 -0.13 4.57
CA LEU A 451 -19.01 1.31 4.76
C LEU A 451 -20.31 1.85 5.34
N TYR A 452 -20.40 1.90 6.67
CA TYR A 452 -21.53 2.52 7.35
C TYR A 452 -21.28 4.02 7.55
N THR A 453 -22.32 4.82 7.29
CA THR A 453 -22.27 6.29 7.27
C THR A 453 -23.34 6.90 8.19
N ALA A 454 -23.01 8.02 8.85
CA ALA A 454 -23.98 8.83 9.60
C ALA A 454 -24.81 9.73 8.64
N THR A 455 -25.68 10.58 9.17
CA THR A 455 -26.42 11.56 8.36
C THR A 455 -25.45 12.54 7.69
N GLN A 456 -25.65 12.83 6.39
CA GLN A 456 -24.85 13.74 5.55
C GLN A 456 -23.36 13.37 5.33
N ASP A 457 -22.93 12.19 5.74
CA ASP A 457 -21.63 11.66 5.33
C ASP A 457 -21.59 11.42 3.81
N ASN A 458 -20.38 11.30 3.29
CA ASN A 458 -20.13 11.01 1.88
C ASN A 458 -19.14 9.86 1.72
N VAL A 459 -19.35 9.03 0.69
CA VAL A 459 -18.41 7.98 0.30
C VAL A 459 -17.91 8.24 -1.12
N ILE A 460 -16.59 8.29 -1.28
CA ILE A 460 -15.93 8.44 -2.58
C ILE A 460 -15.06 7.22 -2.85
N ILE A 461 -15.36 6.51 -3.92
CA ILE A 461 -14.56 5.40 -4.45
C ILE A 461 -14.14 5.76 -5.88
N GLN A 462 -12.84 5.89 -6.11
CA GLN A 462 -12.33 6.34 -7.39
C GLN A 462 -11.10 5.55 -7.83
N SER A 463 -11.01 5.28 -9.13
CA SER A 463 -9.83 4.64 -9.75
C SER A 463 -9.42 3.33 -9.08
N SER A 464 -10.35 2.60 -8.48
CA SER A 464 -10.05 1.47 -7.59
C SER A 464 -10.49 0.14 -8.19
N SER A 465 -10.01 -0.96 -7.61
CA SER A 465 -10.33 -2.32 -8.04
C SER A 465 -10.78 -3.17 -6.86
N PHE A 466 -12.00 -3.69 -6.93
CA PHE A 466 -12.56 -4.67 -6.00
C PHE A 466 -12.75 -5.98 -6.74
N THR A 467 -11.81 -6.92 -6.58
CA THR A 467 -11.78 -8.17 -7.32
C THR A 467 -11.80 -9.40 -6.44
N ASN A 468 -12.52 -10.43 -6.86
CA ASN A 468 -12.50 -11.76 -6.23
C ASN A 468 -12.82 -11.74 -4.72
N ASN A 469 -13.52 -10.72 -4.23
CA ASN A 469 -13.90 -10.64 -2.82
C ASN A 469 -15.16 -11.46 -2.59
N GLU A 470 -15.27 -12.06 -1.40
CA GLU A 470 -16.29 -13.07 -1.14
C GLU A 470 -16.91 -12.90 0.23
N ILE A 471 -18.18 -13.27 0.34
CA ILE A 471 -18.84 -13.49 1.62
C ILE A 471 -18.83 -14.97 1.95
N LEU A 472 -18.13 -15.31 3.02
CA LEU A 472 -18.13 -16.64 3.62
C LEU A 472 -19.42 -16.87 4.41
N PRO A 473 -19.94 -18.11 4.41
CA PRO A 473 -21.09 -18.47 5.24
C PRO A 473 -20.83 -18.26 6.74
N LEU A 474 -21.88 -17.89 7.47
CA LEU A 474 -21.85 -17.89 8.92
C LEU A 474 -21.83 -19.33 9.46
N PRO A 475 -21.04 -19.64 10.50
CA PRO A 475 -20.92 -21.00 11.04
C PRO A 475 -22.25 -21.63 11.51
N ASN A 476 -23.28 -20.83 11.78
CA ASN A 476 -24.59 -21.25 12.31
C ASN A 476 -25.73 -21.18 11.27
N GLY A 477 -25.44 -21.02 9.98
CA GLY A 477 -26.47 -21.06 8.92
C GLY A 477 -27.33 -19.79 8.79
N GLY A 478 -26.78 -18.62 9.12
CA GLY A 478 -27.46 -17.32 8.94
C GLY A 478 -27.54 -16.83 7.49
N ASN A 479 -28.44 -15.87 7.23
CA ASN A 479 -28.76 -15.35 5.90
C ASN A 479 -27.49 -14.83 5.19
N GLY A 480 -27.21 -15.38 4.01
CA GLY A 480 -26.04 -15.08 3.21
C GLY A 480 -25.86 -13.58 2.99
N GLY A 481 -24.70 -13.04 3.34
CA GLY A 481 -24.46 -11.60 3.40
C GLY A 481 -24.61 -10.85 2.07
N ASN A 482 -24.79 -9.54 2.19
CA ASN A 482 -24.87 -8.60 1.07
C ASN A 482 -23.51 -8.01 0.70
N GLY A 483 -23.34 -7.60 -0.56
CA GLY A 483 -22.17 -6.85 -1.03
C GLY A 483 -20.91 -7.69 -1.08
N GLY A 484 -20.76 -8.56 -2.08
CA GLY A 484 -19.57 -9.41 -2.21
C GLY A 484 -18.29 -8.58 -2.36
N GLY A 485 -18.38 -7.44 -3.04
CA GLY A 485 -17.34 -6.41 -3.02
C GLY A 485 -17.56 -5.44 -1.87
N VAL A 486 -18.51 -4.52 -2.04
CA VAL A 486 -18.73 -3.40 -1.11
C VAL A 486 -20.18 -3.33 -0.67
N VAL A 487 -20.37 -3.03 0.62
CA VAL A 487 -21.62 -2.54 1.19
C VAL A 487 -21.48 -1.07 1.54
N VAL A 488 -22.47 -0.28 1.16
CA VAL A 488 -22.64 1.10 1.64
C VAL A 488 -23.99 1.21 2.32
N LEU A 489 -23.98 1.49 3.63
CA LEU A 489 -25.19 1.60 4.41
C LEU A 489 -25.27 2.98 5.07
N SER A 490 -26.40 3.65 4.89
CA SER A 490 -26.60 5.02 5.29
C SER A 490 -27.70 5.13 6.34
N ASN A 491 -27.44 5.89 7.40
CA ASN A 491 -28.45 6.22 8.41
C ASN A 491 -28.91 7.68 8.20
N GLY A 492 -29.96 7.87 7.41
CA GLY A 492 -30.56 9.18 7.13
C GLY A 492 -30.11 9.84 5.82
N ASN A 493 -30.51 11.10 5.61
CA ASN A 493 -30.24 11.88 4.40
C ASN A 493 -28.73 12.09 4.20
N ASN A 494 -28.10 11.23 3.40
CA ASN A 494 -26.66 11.27 3.11
C ASN A 494 -26.32 12.15 1.91
N ARG A 495 -25.08 12.67 1.86
CA ARG A 495 -24.59 13.45 0.71
C ARG A 495 -24.35 12.57 -0.53
N GLY A 496 -24.21 11.27 -0.31
CA GLY A 496 -24.29 10.25 -1.35
C GLY A 496 -23.08 9.33 -1.45
N LEU A 497 -23.08 8.53 -2.51
CA LEU A 497 -22.00 7.63 -2.92
C LEU A 497 -21.53 8.03 -4.32
N THR A 498 -20.24 8.34 -4.47
CA THR A 498 -19.62 8.55 -5.78
C THR A 498 -18.69 7.41 -6.10
N ILE A 499 -18.96 6.69 -7.20
CA ILE A 499 -18.08 5.69 -7.78
C ILE A 499 -17.64 6.17 -9.16
N SER A 500 -16.34 6.30 -9.38
CA SER A 500 -15.80 6.68 -10.68
C SER A 500 -14.58 5.86 -11.08
N SER A 501 -14.48 5.53 -12.36
CA SER A 501 -13.31 4.82 -12.91
C SER A 501 -12.94 3.57 -12.11
N THR A 502 -13.91 2.77 -11.68
CA THR A 502 -13.69 1.69 -10.72
C THR A 502 -14.13 0.34 -11.28
N THR A 503 -13.38 -0.72 -10.94
CA THR A 503 -13.70 -2.10 -11.29
C THR A 503 -14.30 -2.83 -10.09
N PHE A 504 -15.45 -3.46 -10.27
CA PHE A 504 -15.97 -4.52 -9.41
C PHE A 504 -16.03 -5.81 -10.22
N ALA A 505 -15.17 -6.78 -9.94
CA ALA A 505 -15.15 -8.00 -10.73
C ALA A 505 -15.01 -9.30 -9.93
N ASN A 506 -15.76 -10.32 -10.35
CA ASN A 506 -15.75 -11.66 -9.76
C ASN A 506 -16.00 -11.67 -8.24
N ASN A 507 -16.71 -10.67 -7.72
CA ASN A 507 -17.07 -10.65 -6.31
C ASN A 507 -18.30 -11.51 -6.08
N THR A 508 -18.35 -12.20 -4.94
CA THR A 508 -19.40 -13.18 -4.65
C THR A 508 -20.09 -12.89 -3.32
N ALA A 509 -21.41 -12.75 -3.38
CA ALA A 509 -22.29 -12.67 -2.23
C ALA A 509 -23.21 -13.89 -2.17
N SER A 510 -23.74 -14.18 -0.99
CA SER A 510 -24.82 -15.17 -0.82
C SER A 510 -26.19 -14.51 -0.59
N GLY A 511 -26.22 -13.18 -0.40
CA GLY A 511 -27.42 -12.38 -0.20
C GLY A 511 -27.85 -11.63 -1.44
N GLN A 512 -27.29 -10.44 -1.61
CA GLN A 512 -27.63 -9.49 -2.66
C GLN A 512 -26.39 -8.68 -3.06
N GLY A 513 -26.35 -8.16 -4.28
CA GLY A 513 -25.30 -7.24 -4.70
C GLY A 513 -23.94 -7.91 -4.74
N GLY A 514 -23.68 -8.78 -5.73
CA GLY A 514 -22.41 -9.49 -5.80
C GLY A 514 -21.20 -8.55 -5.83
N GLY A 515 -21.28 -7.46 -6.59
CA GLY A 515 -20.27 -6.39 -6.61
C GLY A 515 -20.54 -5.31 -5.55
N LEU A 516 -21.71 -4.69 -5.61
CA LEU A 516 -22.12 -3.59 -4.73
C LEU A 516 -23.52 -3.84 -4.18
N TRP A 517 -23.68 -3.57 -2.89
CA TRP A 517 -24.98 -3.41 -2.27
C TRP A 517 -25.03 -2.05 -1.57
N MET A 518 -26.12 -1.31 -1.74
CA MET A 518 -26.28 -0.01 -1.09
C MET A 518 -27.72 0.31 -0.71
N MET A 519 -27.89 1.08 0.36
CA MET A 519 -29.20 1.49 0.88
C MET A 519 -29.21 2.94 1.38
N ASP A 520 -30.31 3.65 1.11
CA ASP A 520 -30.64 4.98 1.65
C ASP A 520 -29.65 6.11 1.33
N ALA A 521 -28.89 6.00 0.23
CA ALA A 521 -27.99 7.04 -0.26
C ALA A 521 -28.22 7.34 -1.75
N PRO A 522 -28.23 8.63 -2.17
CA PRO A 522 -28.12 8.95 -3.60
C PRO A 522 -26.75 8.53 -4.12
N ALA A 523 -26.68 7.93 -5.31
CA ALA A 523 -25.41 7.48 -5.90
C ALA A 523 -25.18 8.01 -7.32
N THR A 524 -23.90 8.25 -7.63
CA THR A 524 -23.42 8.49 -9.00
C THR A 524 -22.33 7.48 -9.32
N ILE A 525 -22.53 6.72 -10.39
CA ILE A 525 -21.59 5.70 -10.88
C ILE A 525 -21.19 6.08 -12.30
N THR A 526 -19.90 6.32 -12.53
CA THR A 526 -19.40 6.79 -13.84
C THR A 526 -18.18 6.01 -14.27
N ASN A 527 -18.03 5.72 -15.58
CA ASN A 527 -16.84 5.08 -16.14
C ASN A 527 -16.44 3.80 -15.39
N SER A 528 -17.40 2.99 -14.96
CA SER A 528 -17.11 1.87 -14.07
C SER A 528 -17.52 0.54 -14.68
N THR A 529 -16.76 -0.50 -14.37
CA THR A 529 -16.99 -1.86 -14.87
C THR A 529 -17.45 -2.75 -13.72
N PHE A 530 -18.64 -3.33 -13.85
CA PHE A 530 -19.16 -4.38 -12.98
C PHE A 530 -19.21 -5.67 -13.80
N SER A 531 -18.26 -6.59 -13.57
CA SER A 531 -18.16 -7.79 -14.40
C SER A 531 -17.98 -9.10 -13.65
N GLY A 532 -18.75 -10.14 -14.01
CA GLY A 532 -18.57 -11.47 -13.43
C GLY A 532 -18.95 -11.59 -11.95
N ASN A 533 -19.61 -10.58 -11.36
CA ASN A 533 -20.02 -10.63 -9.96
C ASN A 533 -21.24 -11.54 -9.80
N ARG A 534 -21.34 -12.20 -8.64
CA ARG A 534 -22.29 -13.29 -8.43
C ARG A 534 -23.02 -13.16 -7.10
N VAL A 535 -24.30 -13.50 -7.11
CA VAL A 535 -25.08 -13.84 -5.92
C VAL A 535 -25.46 -15.31 -6.01
N LEU A 536 -25.08 -16.10 -5.00
CA LEU A 536 -25.33 -17.53 -4.92
C LEU A 536 -26.72 -17.86 -4.35
N GLY A 537 -27.18 -19.10 -4.53
CA GLY A 537 -28.49 -19.59 -4.07
C GLY A 537 -29.60 -19.36 -5.10
N THR A 538 -30.81 -19.87 -4.86
CA THR A 538 -31.95 -19.69 -5.79
C THR A 538 -33.22 -19.21 -5.06
N GLU A 539 -33.11 -18.85 -3.78
CA GLU A 539 -34.26 -18.42 -2.99
C GLU A 539 -34.74 -17.01 -3.36
N SER A 540 -35.99 -16.70 -3.02
CA SER A 540 -36.48 -15.33 -3.04
C SER A 540 -35.58 -14.44 -2.17
N SER A 541 -35.14 -13.30 -2.69
CA SER A 541 -34.14 -12.34 -2.17
C SER A 541 -32.72 -12.42 -2.76
N ARG A 542 -32.36 -13.44 -3.56
CA ARG A 542 -31.03 -13.58 -4.19
C ARG A 542 -30.86 -12.70 -5.44
N VAL A 543 -30.74 -11.39 -5.27
CA VAL A 543 -30.86 -10.41 -6.38
C VAL A 543 -29.60 -9.57 -6.62
N GLY A 544 -29.48 -9.00 -7.82
CA GLY A 544 -28.47 -7.98 -8.09
C GLY A 544 -27.07 -8.57 -8.21
N GLY A 545 -26.81 -9.40 -9.22
CA GLY A 545 -25.52 -10.07 -9.38
C GLY A 545 -24.37 -9.07 -9.45
N GLY A 546 -24.54 -7.99 -10.21
CA GLY A 546 -23.62 -6.85 -10.21
C GLY A 546 -23.88 -5.92 -9.03
N MET A 547 -25.10 -5.40 -8.93
CA MET A 547 -25.47 -4.36 -7.99
C MET A 547 -26.88 -4.57 -7.42
N ALA A 548 -27.06 -4.24 -6.14
CA ALA A 548 -28.36 -4.05 -5.52
C ALA A 548 -28.46 -2.61 -4.99
N LEU A 549 -29.40 -1.84 -5.54
CA LEU A 549 -29.51 -0.39 -5.36
C LEU A 549 -30.85 -0.05 -4.68
N TYR A 550 -30.77 0.40 -3.43
CA TYR A 550 -31.93 0.82 -2.63
C TYR A 550 -31.91 2.34 -2.37
N GLY A 551 -31.58 3.11 -3.41
CA GLY A 551 -31.55 4.57 -3.37
C GLY A 551 -31.43 5.16 -4.79
N PRO A 552 -31.76 6.45 -4.99
CA PRO A 552 -31.72 7.07 -6.30
C PRO A 552 -30.30 7.05 -6.86
N THR A 553 -30.14 6.51 -8.07
CA THR A 553 -28.80 6.29 -8.64
C THR A 553 -28.72 6.80 -10.07
N THR A 554 -27.64 7.48 -10.41
CA THR A 554 -27.30 7.85 -11.80
C THR A 554 -26.09 7.05 -12.26
N ILE A 555 -26.21 6.34 -13.39
CA ILE A 555 -25.13 5.54 -13.98
C ILE A 555 -24.83 6.06 -15.39
N VAL A 556 -23.57 6.42 -15.63
CA VAL A 556 -23.12 7.02 -16.89
C VAL A 556 -21.89 6.30 -17.42
N ASN A 557 -21.86 6.03 -18.73
CA ASN A 557 -20.69 5.49 -19.43
C ASN A 557 -20.06 4.30 -18.71
N SER A 558 -20.87 3.32 -18.33
CA SER A 558 -20.44 2.16 -17.52
C SER A 558 -20.70 0.85 -18.25
N THR A 559 -19.98 -0.20 -17.87
CA THR A 559 -20.13 -1.54 -18.45
C THR A 559 -20.54 -2.54 -17.38
N ILE A 560 -21.71 -3.12 -17.51
CA ILE A 560 -22.28 -4.10 -16.57
C ILE A 560 -22.40 -5.42 -17.32
N ALA A 561 -21.45 -6.32 -17.12
CA ALA A 561 -21.31 -7.52 -17.95
C ALA A 561 -21.16 -8.84 -17.19
N ASN A 562 -21.68 -9.94 -17.71
CA ASN A 562 -21.44 -11.29 -17.20
C ASN A 562 -21.78 -11.50 -15.71
N ASN A 563 -22.60 -10.63 -15.11
CA ASN A 563 -22.99 -10.77 -13.71
C ASN A 563 -24.14 -11.76 -13.57
N HIS A 564 -24.25 -12.37 -12.41
CA HIS A 564 -25.18 -13.48 -12.19
C HIS A 564 -25.90 -13.35 -10.85
N ALA A 565 -27.23 -13.48 -10.87
CA ALA A 565 -28.04 -13.52 -9.66
C ALA A 565 -28.80 -14.84 -9.55
N GLY A 566 -28.84 -15.40 -8.35
CA GLY A 566 -29.63 -16.58 -8.03
C GLY A 566 -31.13 -16.47 -8.29
N TRP A 567 -31.67 -15.25 -8.29
CA TRP A 567 -33.08 -14.98 -8.51
C TRP A 567 -33.28 -13.97 -9.63
N VAL A 568 -33.25 -12.65 -9.38
CA VAL A 568 -33.56 -11.64 -10.41
C VAL A 568 -32.52 -10.52 -10.47
N GLY A 569 -32.47 -9.81 -11.59
CA GLY A 569 -31.58 -8.67 -11.77
C GLY A 569 -30.11 -9.07 -11.80
N GLY A 570 -29.73 -9.92 -12.77
CA GLY A 570 -28.34 -10.39 -12.91
C GLY A 570 -27.31 -9.27 -12.90
N GLY A 571 -27.62 -8.14 -13.53
CA GLY A 571 -26.81 -6.92 -13.49
C GLY A 571 -27.20 -6.03 -12.32
N ILE A 572 -28.43 -5.51 -12.33
CA ILE A 572 -28.94 -4.58 -11.32
C ILE A 572 -30.25 -5.08 -10.73
N ALA A 573 -30.32 -5.14 -9.39
CA ALA A 573 -31.58 -5.10 -8.68
C ALA A 573 -31.81 -3.67 -8.15
N ALA A 574 -32.96 -3.09 -8.46
CA ALA A 574 -33.34 -1.75 -8.01
C ALA A 574 -34.68 -1.79 -7.26
N ASN A 575 -34.82 -0.95 -6.23
CA ASN A 575 -36.06 -0.78 -5.45
C ASN A 575 -37.04 0.20 -6.17
N SER A 576 -37.93 0.85 -5.43
CA SER A 576 -38.86 1.85 -5.97
C SER A 576 -38.17 3.12 -6.48
N ASP A 577 -36.99 3.46 -5.95
CA ASP A 577 -36.29 4.70 -6.26
C ASP A 577 -35.77 4.73 -7.71
N PRO A 578 -35.63 5.93 -8.30
CA PRO A 578 -35.22 6.05 -9.69
C PRO A 578 -33.74 5.70 -9.87
N VAL A 579 -33.47 4.73 -10.74
CA VAL A 579 -32.14 4.47 -11.27
C VAL A 579 -32.10 4.95 -12.72
N SER A 580 -31.34 6.01 -12.98
CA SER A 580 -31.17 6.61 -14.31
C SER A 580 -29.89 6.11 -14.96
N VAL A 581 -29.97 5.76 -16.23
CA VAL A 581 -28.87 5.14 -16.98
C VAL A 581 -28.68 5.81 -18.33
N ARG A 582 -27.43 6.19 -18.63
CA ARG A 582 -27.01 6.81 -19.89
C ARG A 582 -25.73 6.15 -20.40
N ASN A 583 -25.60 6.02 -21.71
CA ASN A 583 -24.36 5.55 -22.35
C ASN A 583 -23.82 4.24 -21.74
N THR A 584 -24.68 3.33 -21.29
CA THR A 584 -24.29 2.17 -20.49
C THR A 584 -24.52 0.87 -21.25
N ILE A 585 -23.57 -0.07 -21.13
CA ILE A 585 -23.64 -1.40 -21.74
C ILE A 585 -24.12 -2.42 -20.70
N PHE A 586 -25.16 -3.17 -21.04
CA PHE A 586 -25.63 -4.35 -20.31
C PHE A 586 -25.36 -5.61 -21.14
N SER A 587 -24.38 -6.43 -20.75
CA SER A 587 -23.98 -7.60 -21.58
C SER A 587 -23.98 -8.90 -20.80
N ASN A 588 -24.68 -9.93 -21.26
CA ASN A 588 -24.64 -11.29 -20.73
C ASN A 588 -24.87 -11.39 -19.21
N ASN A 589 -25.67 -10.50 -18.63
CA ASN A 589 -26.06 -10.64 -17.23
C ASN A 589 -27.21 -11.63 -17.11
N THR A 590 -27.10 -12.59 -16.21
CA THR A 590 -28.03 -13.73 -16.11
C THR A 590 -28.68 -13.81 -14.74
N ALA A 591 -29.87 -14.39 -14.67
CA ALA A 591 -30.48 -14.73 -13.40
C ALA A 591 -31.17 -16.11 -13.48
N ASP A 592 -31.18 -16.86 -12.38
CA ASP A 592 -31.67 -18.24 -12.34
C ASP A 592 -33.17 -18.37 -12.06
N ASN A 593 -33.90 -17.25 -11.92
CA ASN A 593 -35.35 -17.29 -11.81
C ASN A 593 -35.94 -17.85 -13.12
N GLY A 594 -36.34 -19.13 -13.06
CA GLY A 594 -36.91 -19.88 -14.19
C GLY A 594 -38.28 -19.37 -14.65
N THR A 595 -39.18 -20.27 -15.06
CA THR A 595 -40.50 -19.93 -15.62
C THR A 595 -41.60 -19.65 -14.59
N ASN A 596 -41.26 -19.35 -13.33
CA ASN A 596 -42.27 -19.04 -12.31
C ASN A 596 -42.93 -17.67 -12.57
N ALA A 597 -43.99 -17.34 -11.83
CA ALA A 597 -44.83 -16.16 -12.09
C ALA A 597 -44.08 -14.80 -12.10
N TRP A 598 -42.85 -14.73 -11.59
CA TRP A 598 -42.02 -13.52 -11.58
C TRP A 598 -41.23 -13.29 -12.87
N GLY A 599 -41.01 -14.30 -13.71
CA GLY A 599 -40.60 -14.17 -15.13
C GLY A 599 -39.33 -13.37 -15.50
N ILE A 600 -38.64 -12.70 -14.56
CA ILE A 600 -37.45 -11.88 -14.83
C ILE A 600 -36.25 -12.79 -14.94
N GLN A 601 -35.63 -12.85 -16.12
CA GLN A 601 -34.55 -13.82 -16.36
C GLN A 601 -33.15 -13.20 -16.49
N GLN A 602 -33.04 -11.87 -16.54
CA GLN A 602 -31.76 -11.23 -16.90
C GLN A 602 -31.72 -9.71 -16.70
N HIS A 603 -30.51 -9.16 -16.79
CA HIS A 603 -30.13 -7.74 -16.67
C HIS A 603 -30.65 -6.99 -15.44
N THR A 604 -31.94 -6.64 -15.39
CA THR A 604 -32.50 -5.74 -14.36
C THR A 604 -33.76 -6.31 -13.72
N SER A 605 -34.00 -6.01 -12.43
CA SER A 605 -35.23 -6.44 -11.72
C SER A 605 -36.47 -5.62 -12.08
N ARG A 606 -36.29 -4.51 -12.80
CA ARG A 606 -37.33 -3.58 -13.26
C ARG A 606 -36.83 -2.78 -14.45
N LEU A 607 -37.74 -2.11 -15.14
CA LEU A 607 -37.40 -1.08 -16.12
C LEU A 607 -36.74 0.13 -15.41
N LEU A 608 -35.56 0.50 -15.86
CA LEU A 608 -34.81 1.65 -15.34
C LEU A 608 -35.15 2.94 -16.12
N THR A 609 -34.86 4.10 -15.54
CA THR A 609 -35.09 5.41 -16.16
C THR A 609 -34.08 5.62 -17.29
N ASP A 610 -34.59 5.76 -18.51
CA ASP A 610 -33.76 5.90 -19.70
C ASP A 610 -33.29 7.33 -19.91
N GLN A 611 -31.98 7.51 -20.11
CA GLN A 611 -31.37 8.78 -20.53
C GLN A 611 -30.64 8.66 -21.88
N GLY A 612 -30.83 7.56 -22.61
CA GLY A 612 -30.31 7.36 -23.97
C GLY A 612 -28.93 6.73 -24.04
N GLY A 613 -28.57 6.25 -25.24
CA GLY A 613 -27.26 5.67 -25.54
C GLY A 613 -26.99 4.33 -24.87
N ASN A 614 -28.03 3.58 -24.45
CA ASN A 614 -27.86 2.32 -23.74
C ASN A 614 -27.89 1.12 -24.70
N LEU A 615 -26.99 0.15 -24.49
CA LEU A 615 -26.96 -1.13 -25.23
C LEU A 615 -27.29 -2.29 -24.30
N GLN A 616 -28.01 -3.29 -24.82
CA GLN A 616 -28.28 -4.54 -24.11
C GLN A 616 -28.09 -5.75 -25.03
N TRP A 617 -27.42 -6.77 -24.49
CA TRP A 617 -27.36 -8.10 -25.08
C TRP A 617 -27.29 -9.18 -23.99
N PRO A 618 -28.05 -10.29 -24.09
CA PRO A 618 -29.08 -10.56 -25.08
C PRO A 618 -30.38 -9.76 -24.85
N PRO A 619 -31.32 -9.74 -25.82
CA PRO A 619 -32.70 -9.29 -25.61
C PRO A 619 -33.38 -10.10 -24.50
N LYS A 620 -34.41 -9.51 -23.85
CA LYS A 620 -35.27 -10.21 -22.88
C LYS A 620 -35.70 -11.61 -23.38
N ARG A 621 -35.73 -12.59 -22.48
CA ARG A 621 -35.93 -14.02 -22.83
C ARG A 621 -37.39 -14.39 -22.96
N THR A 622 -38.27 -13.66 -22.31
CA THR A 622 -39.70 -13.93 -22.31
C THR A 622 -40.51 -12.70 -22.70
N ASN A 623 -41.78 -12.94 -23.02
CA ASN A 623 -42.77 -11.89 -23.22
C ASN A 623 -43.59 -11.62 -21.95
N ASN A 624 -43.20 -12.18 -20.79
CA ASN A 624 -43.88 -11.90 -19.54
C ASN A 624 -43.72 -10.41 -19.20
N GLY A 625 -44.76 -9.78 -18.68
CA GLY A 625 -44.77 -8.34 -18.39
C GLY A 625 -43.74 -7.89 -17.35
N ASN A 626 -43.15 -8.84 -16.62
CA ASN A 626 -42.11 -8.62 -15.62
C ASN A 626 -40.69 -8.94 -16.11
N ASP A 627 -40.50 -9.46 -17.34
CA ASP A 627 -39.16 -9.56 -17.94
C ASP A 627 -38.83 -8.27 -18.69
N TYR A 628 -38.01 -7.43 -18.06
CA TYR A 628 -37.71 -6.10 -18.55
C TYR A 628 -36.48 -6.08 -19.45
N ASN A 629 -36.54 -5.26 -20.49
CA ASN A 629 -35.31 -4.65 -21.00
C ASN A 629 -34.77 -3.67 -19.96
N ALA A 630 -33.47 -3.41 -19.97
CA ALA A 630 -32.82 -2.53 -18.99
C ALA A 630 -33.45 -1.13 -18.98
N THR A 631 -33.73 -0.56 -20.16
CA THR A 631 -34.41 0.73 -20.32
C THR A 631 -35.44 0.68 -21.45
N ALA A 632 -36.31 1.69 -21.52
CA ALA A 632 -37.43 1.74 -22.47
C ALA A 632 -36.98 1.77 -23.94
N SER A 633 -35.89 2.48 -24.23
CA SER A 633 -35.34 2.67 -25.58
C SER A 633 -33.98 2.01 -25.78
N VAL A 634 -33.62 1.02 -24.95
CA VAL A 634 -32.35 0.31 -25.07
C VAL A 634 -32.19 -0.31 -26.46
N THR A 635 -31.00 -0.19 -27.04
CA THR A 635 -30.71 -0.85 -28.32
C THR A 635 -30.29 -2.29 -28.06
N LEU A 636 -31.03 -3.22 -28.67
CA LEU A 636 -30.84 -4.67 -28.50
C LEU A 636 -29.85 -5.22 -29.51
N ILE A 637 -28.57 -5.17 -29.19
CA ILE A 637 -27.49 -5.57 -30.08
C ILE A 637 -26.26 -6.03 -29.29
N ASP A 638 -25.55 -7.05 -29.78
CA ASP A 638 -24.30 -7.50 -29.17
C ASP A 638 -23.27 -6.35 -29.15
N PRO A 639 -22.81 -5.89 -27.97
CA PRO A 639 -21.82 -4.82 -27.86
C PRO A 639 -20.41 -5.27 -28.30
N ARG A 640 -20.18 -6.55 -28.61
CA ARG A 640 -18.89 -7.09 -29.07
C ARG A 640 -17.75 -6.72 -28.12
N LEU A 641 -17.94 -7.04 -26.85
CA LEU A 641 -16.93 -6.82 -25.80
C LEU A 641 -15.80 -7.86 -25.91
N ALA A 642 -14.55 -7.41 -25.75
CA ALA A 642 -13.39 -8.27 -25.50
C ALA A 642 -13.45 -8.87 -24.07
N PRO A 643 -12.64 -9.91 -23.76
CA PRO A 643 -12.53 -10.43 -22.40
C PRO A 643 -12.18 -9.34 -21.36
N LEU A 644 -12.59 -9.56 -20.11
CA LEU A 644 -12.23 -8.68 -18.99
C LEU A 644 -10.73 -8.84 -18.71
N GLN A 645 -9.97 -7.76 -18.89
CA GLN A 645 -8.52 -7.73 -18.66
C GLN A 645 -8.05 -6.29 -18.46
N ASP A 646 -6.77 -6.11 -18.13
CA ASP A 646 -6.14 -4.79 -18.18
C ASP A 646 -5.92 -4.41 -19.66
N ASN A 647 -6.71 -3.45 -20.14
CA ASN A 647 -6.61 -2.92 -21.50
C ASN A 647 -5.91 -1.54 -21.52
N GLY A 648 -4.97 -1.36 -20.59
CA GLY A 648 -4.27 -0.10 -20.32
C GLY A 648 -4.82 0.60 -19.08
N GLY A 649 -3.95 1.35 -18.39
CA GLY A 649 -4.32 2.13 -17.20
C GLY A 649 -4.39 1.32 -15.90
N GLY A 650 -4.13 0.01 -15.93
CA GLY A 650 -4.00 -0.83 -14.72
C GLY A 650 -5.32 -1.39 -14.18
N LEU A 651 -6.48 -0.88 -14.59
CA LEU A 651 -7.79 -1.34 -14.14
C LEU A 651 -8.45 -2.27 -15.16
N LEU A 652 -9.24 -3.25 -14.69
CA LEU A 652 -9.86 -4.21 -15.59
C LEU A 652 -11.07 -3.58 -16.31
N THR A 653 -11.09 -3.71 -17.62
CA THR A 653 -12.16 -3.22 -18.49
C THR A 653 -12.53 -4.26 -19.53
N HIS A 654 -13.66 -4.06 -20.19
CA HIS A 654 -13.96 -4.73 -21.45
C HIS A 654 -13.66 -3.77 -22.60
N ALA A 655 -12.61 -4.04 -23.38
CA ALA A 655 -12.34 -3.30 -24.61
C ALA A 655 -13.44 -3.58 -25.66
N LEU A 656 -13.64 -2.64 -26.58
CA LEU A 656 -14.57 -2.81 -27.70
C LEU A 656 -13.86 -3.48 -28.87
N LEU A 657 -14.43 -4.55 -29.42
CA LEU A 657 -13.90 -5.21 -30.61
C LEU A 657 -14.25 -4.41 -31.87
N ALA A 658 -13.48 -4.63 -32.95
CA ALA A 658 -13.70 -3.98 -34.23
C ALA A 658 -15.14 -4.18 -34.75
N GLY A 659 -15.80 -3.08 -35.10
CA GLY A 659 -17.20 -3.07 -35.53
C GLY A 659 -18.20 -3.28 -34.39
N SER A 660 -17.81 -2.98 -33.15
CA SER A 660 -18.75 -2.87 -32.02
C SER A 660 -19.75 -1.74 -32.28
N PRO A 661 -21.04 -1.95 -31.99
CA PRO A 661 -22.06 -0.89 -32.07
C PRO A 661 -21.94 0.15 -30.96
N ALA A 662 -21.06 -0.06 -29.97
CA ALA A 662 -20.75 0.93 -28.95
C ALA A 662 -19.79 2.02 -29.45
N LEU A 663 -19.11 1.78 -30.58
CA LEU A 663 -18.11 2.70 -31.12
C LEU A 663 -18.75 4.00 -31.58
N ASN A 664 -18.26 5.13 -31.06
CA ASN A 664 -18.64 6.48 -31.43
C ASN A 664 -20.15 6.75 -31.34
N ALA A 665 -20.84 6.07 -30.43
CA ALA A 665 -22.30 5.97 -30.38
C ALA A 665 -22.92 6.58 -29.12
N ALA A 666 -22.12 7.13 -28.20
CA ALA A 666 -22.65 7.75 -26.99
C ALA A 666 -23.48 8.99 -27.31
N VAL A 667 -24.56 9.19 -26.53
CA VAL A 667 -25.29 10.46 -26.51
C VAL A 667 -24.58 11.48 -25.63
N ALA A 668 -24.99 12.76 -25.73
CA ALA A 668 -24.43 13.85 -24.97
C ALA A 668 -24.40 13.59 -23.44
N GLY A 669 -23.35 14.09 -22.78
CA GLY A 669 -23.14 13.91 -21.34
C GLY A 669 -22.22 12.74 -20.97
N ALA A 670 -21.40 12.26 -21.90
CA ALA A 670 -20.26 11.40 -21.61
C ALA A 670 -19.14 12.21 -20.92
N PRO A 671 -18.41 11.62 -19.94
CA PRO A 671 -17.26 12.27 -19.32
C PRO A 671 -16.10 12.47 -20.31
N SER A 672 -15.17 13.37 -20.00
CA SER A 672 -14.00 13.68 -20.85
C SER A 672 -12.98 12.53 -20.94
N THR A 673 -12.98 11.61 -19.99
CA THR A 673 -12.14 10.40 -20.01
C THR A 673 -12.95 9.13 -19.85
N ASP A 674 -12.35 7.99 -20.16
CA ASP A 674 -12.89 6.66 -19.84
C ASP A 674 -12.38 6.15 -18.48
N GLN A 675 -12.69 4.88 -18.15
CA GLN A 675 -12.27 4.25 -16.89
C GLN A 675 -10.74 4.24 -16.69
N ARG A 676 -9.98 4.16 -17.78
CA ARG A 676 -8.51 4.05 -17.76
C ARG A 676 -7.86 5.43 -17.64
N GLY A 677 -8.65 6.51 -17.70
CA GLY A 677 -8.17 7.87 -17.83
C GLY A 677 -7.83 8.26 -19.28
N ALA A 678 -8.18 7.43 -20.27
CA ALA A 678 -7.97 7.77 -21.67
C ALA A 678 -8.92 8.89 -22.08
N GLN A 679 -8.43 9.91 -22.78
CA GLN A 679 -9.27 11.00 -23.30
C GLN A 679 -10.28 10.44 -24.31
N ARG A 680 -11.54 10.86 -24.18
CA ARG A 680 -12.58 10.59 -25.17
C ARG A 680 -12.51 11.61 -26.29
N ASP A 681 -12.80 11.18 -27.51
CA ASP A 681 -12.82 12.09 -28.65
C ASP A 681 -14.18 12.82 -28.79
N SER A 682 -14.40 13.51 -29.91
CA SER A 682 -15.65 14.25 -30.16
C SER A 682 -16.88 13.36 -30.36
N LEU A 683 -16.68 12.06 -30.56
CA LEU A 683 -17.71 11.04 -30.71
C LEU A 683 -17.44 9.92 -29.68
N PRO A 684 -17.77 10.13 -28.40
CA PRO A 684 -17.45 9.17 -27.34
C PRO A 684 -18.07 7.79 -27.54
N ASP A 685 -17.40 6.75 -27.05
CA ASP A 685 -17.92 5.39 -27.01
C ASP A 685 -18.95 5.18 -25.88
N ILE A 686 -19.90 4.28 -26.13
CA ILE A 686 -20.81 3.77 -25.08
C ILE A 686 -20.01 2.85 -24.14
N GLY A 687 -20.26 2.95 -22.83
CA GLY A 687 -19.65 2.11 -21.81
C GLY A 687 -18.37 2.69 -21.21
N ALA A 688 -17.69 1.87 -20.39
CA ALA A 688 -16.56 2.30 -19.56
C ALA A 688 -15.21 2.46 -20.31
N PHE A 689 -15.16 2.12 -21.58
CA PHE A 689 -13.95 2.06 -22.39
C PHE A 689 -14.07 2.96 -23.62
N GLU A 690 -12.96 3.59 -24.01
CA GLU A 690 -12.82 4.38 -25.25
C GLU A 690 -11.77 3.77 -26.20
N VAL A 691 -12.12 3.52 -27.45
CA VAL A 691 -11.18 3.12 -28.50
C VAL A 691 -10.36 4.31 -28.97
N GLY A 692 -9.05 4.11 -29.16
CA GLY A 692 -8.16 5.14 -29.70
C GLY A 692 -7.72 6.22 -28.71
N GLY A 693 -8.36 6.33 -27.53
CA GLY A 693 -7.93 7.22 -26.46
C GLY A 693 -6.51 6.90 -25.94
N VAL A 694 -5.69 7.93 -25.76
CA VAL A 694 -4.35 7.79 -25.19
C VAL A 694 -4.44 7.75 -23.66
N VAL A 695 -3.95 6.66 -23.07
CA VAL A 695 -3.87 6.49 -21.61
C VAL A 695 -2.64 7.25 -21.07
N PRO A 696 -2.77 8.12 -20.06
CA PRO A 696 -1.62 8.78 -19.42
C PRO A 696 -0.61 7.77 -18.85
N THR A 697 0.68 8.10 -18.88
CA THR A 697 1.75 7.25 -18.33
C THR A 697 1.80 7.32 -16.78
N ASN A 698 1.00 6.47 -16.12
CA ASN A 698 1.07 6.01 -14.70
C ASN A 698 0.68 7.00 -13.56
N PRO A 699 0.22 6.52 -12.38
CA PRO A 699 0.27 5.15 -11.85
C PRO A 699 -1.02 4.36 -12.09
N GLY A 700 -0.91 3.26 -12.83
CA GLY A 700 -1.84 2.14 -12.74
C GLY A 700 -1.89 1.58 -11.32
N ILE A 701 -2.62 0.48 -11.16
CA ILE A 701 -2.77 -0.24 -9.88
C ILE A 701 -1.48 -0.14 -9.04
N PRO A 702 -1.57 0.33 -7.78
CA PRO A 702 -0.42 0.40 -6.90
C PRO A 702 0.34 -0.91 -6.94
N THR A 703 1.65 -0.85 -7.12
CA THR A 703 2.51 -1.98 -6.77
C THR A 703 2.53 -2.09 -5.26
N LEU A 704 2.71 -3.30 -4.72
CA LEU A 704 2.97 -3.35 -3.28
C LEU A 704 4.26 -2.60 -2.97
N PRO A 705 4.36 -1.99 -1.79
CA PRO A 705 5.64 -1.58 -1.26
C PRO A 705 6.52 -2.83 -1.22
N THR A 706 7.48 -2.94 -2.12
CA THR A 706 8.53 -3.94 -2.01
C THR A 706 9.50 -3.39 -0.98
N ASN A 707 9.26 -3.68 0.31
CA ASN A 707 10.27 -3.39 1.31
C ASN A 707 11.32 -4.51 1.24
N PRO A 708 12.53 -4.26 0.69
CA PRO A 708 13.56 -5.29 0.59
C PRO A 708 14.02 -5.82 1.96
N ASN A 709 13.62 -5.16 3.06
CA ASN A 709 13.92 -5.56 4.42
C ASN A 709 12.88 -6.52 5.04
N ILE A 710 11.76 -6.83 4.36
CA ILE A 710 10.65 -7.61 4.94
C ILE A 710 10.25 -8.77 4.01
N PRO A 711 10.68 -10.01 4.31
CA PRO A 711 10.16 -11.21 3.67
C PRO A 711 8.69 -11.47 4.05
N ILE A 712 7.87 -11.98 3.13
CA ILE A 712 6.54 -12.51 3.43
C ILE A 712 6.72 -13.92 4.01
N GLU A 713 6.37 -14.10 5.28
CA GLU A 713 6.53 -15.37 6.02
C GLU A 713 5.16 -16.06 6.27
N PRO A 714 5.14 -17.36 6.60
CA PRO A 714 3.91 -18.12 6.74
C PRO A 714 3.13 -17.76 8.01
N THR A 715 1.81 -17.94 7.97
CA THR A 715 0.90 -17.70 9.11
C THR A 715 0.90 -18.80 10.18
N ASN A 716 1.50 -19.96 9.90
CA ASN A 716 1.59 -21.10 10.82
C ASN A 716 2.88 -21.92 10.57
N PRO A 717 3.89 -21.84 11.46
CA PRO A 717 5.27 -22.33 11.22
C PRO A 717 5.43 -23.86 11.10
N THR A 718 4.36 -24.65 11.20
CA THR A 718 4.41 -26.13 11.14
C THR A 718 3.34 -26.79 10.25
N GLY A 719 2.48 -26.01 9.58
CA GLY A 719 1.41 -26.50 8.71
C GLY A 719 1.70 -26.24 7.23
N GLY A 720 1.13 -27.03 6.31
CA GLY A 720 1.23 -26.69 4.88
C GLY A 720 0.45 -25.41 4.57
N ASN A 721 1.15 -24.31 4.26
CA ASN A 721 0.55 -22.99 4.04
C ASN A 721 0.36 -22.68 2.55
N GLN A 722 -0.59 -21.80 2.23
CA GLN A 722 -0.62 -21.13 0.94
C GLN A 722 -0.01 -19.73 1.09
N ILE A 723 1.15 -19.52 0.47
CA ILE A 723 1.92 -18.28 0.53
C ILE A 723 1.74 -17.59 -0.81
N LEU A 724 1.09 -16.43 -0.77
CA LEU A 724 0.73 -15.67 -1.96
C LEU A 724 1.58 -14.40 -2.01
N GLY A 725 2.43 -14.35 -3.02
CA GLY A 725 3.03 -13.15 -3.52
C GLY A 725 2.02 -12.30 -4.28
N THR A 726 2.54 -11.48 -5.15
CA THR A 726 1.98 -10.21 -5.55
C THR A 726 2.39 -9.95 -6.99
N ARG A 727 1.85 -8.92 -7.65
CA ARG A 727 2.31 -8.63 -9.03
C ARG A 727 3.65 -7.88 -9.08
N GLY A 728 4.24 -7.58 -7.93
CA GLY A 728 5.55 -6.92 -7.78
C GLY A 728 6.63 -7.93 -7.39
N ARG A 729 7.89 -7.49 -7.25
CA ARG A 729 8.98 -8.39 -6.86
C ARG A 729 8.83 -8.78 -5.40
N ASP A 730 8.69 -10.07 -5.14
CA ASP A 730 8.47 -10.58 -3.79
C ASP A 730 9.64 -11.42 -3.27
N VAL A 731 9.77 -11.48 -1.94
CA VAL A 731 10.59 -12.49 -1.24
C VAL A 731 9.63 -13.31 -0.39
N LEU A 732 9.32 -14.53 -0.84
CA LEU A 732 8.39 -15.45 -0.19
C LEU A 732 9.16 -16.56 0.52
N LEU A 733 8.92 -16.72 1.82
CA LEU A 733 9.57 -17.72 2.65
C LEU A 733 8.53 -18.71 3.20
N GLY A 734 8.66 -19.97 2.84
CA GLY A 734 8.00 -21.10 3.48
C GLY A 734 8.71 -21.53 4.77
N ASP A 735 8.15 -22.55 5.42
CA ASP A 735 8.61 -23.10 6.70
C ASP A 735 8.99 -24.59 6.57
N GLY A 736 8.90 -25.37 7.65
CA GLY A 736 9.17 -26.81 7.61
C GLY A 736 7.99 -27.68 7.11
N GLY A 737 6.87 -27.07 6.72
CA GLY A 737 5.66 -27.73 6.20
C GLY A 737 5.62 -27.83 4.67
N SER A 738 4.64 -28.56 4.13
CA SER A 738 4.44 -28.66 2.66
C SER A 738 3.60 -27.50 2.13
N ASN A 739 4.25 -26.44 1.68
CA ASN A 739 3.65 -25.17 1.31
C ASN A 739 3.20 -25.12 -0.16
N THR A 740 2.33 -24.17 -0.50
CA THR A 740 2.01 -23.76 -1.88
C THR A 740 2.36 -22.30 -2.04
N ILE A 741 3.39 -22.01 -2.83
CA ILE A 741 3.99 -20.69 -2.98
C ILE A 741 3.68 -20.17 -4.38
N ILE A 742 3.02 -19.02 -4.47
CA ILE A 742 2.64 -18.36 -5.73
C ILE A 742 3.27 -16.99 -5.76
N GLY A 743 4.31 -16.79 -6.58
CA GLY A 743 4.96 -15.48 -6.76
C GLY A 743 4.03 -14.44 -7.38
N HIS A 744 3.20 -14.86 -8.34
CA HIS A 744 2.50 -13.99 -9.29
C HIS A 744 3.47 -13.39 -10.30
N GLY A 745 3.58 -12.07 -10.47
CA GLY A 745 4.35 -11.49 -11.57
C GLY A 745 5.49 -10.62 -11.08
N ALA A 746 6.43 -10.31 -11.96
CA ALA A 746 7.75 -9.72 -11.66
C ALA A 746 8.80 -10.82 -11.38
N ALA A 747 9.94 -10.45 -10.79
CA ALA A 747 11.05 -11.38 -10.55
C ALA A 747 11.11 -11.66 -9.06
N ASP A 748 10.59 -12.82 -8.66
CA ASP A 748 10.40 -13.17 -7.26
C ASP A 748 11.52 -14.06 -6.73
N VAL A 749 11.69 -14.07 -5.42
CA VAL A 749 12.56 -15.01 -4.69
C VAL A 749 11.68 -15.89 -3.83
N LEU A 750 11.60 -17.17 -4.18
CA LEU A 750 10.72 -18.16 -3.58
C LEU A 750 11.58 -19.17 -2.80
N THR A 751 11.29 -19.37 -1.52
CA THR A 751 11.97 -20.34 -0.66
C THR A 751 10.90 -21.24 -0.04
N GLY A 752 10.99 -22.54 -0.20
CA GLY A 752 10.04 -23.53 0.32
C GLY A 752 10.26 -23.84 1.81
N GLY A 753 11.53 -23.96 2.20
CA GLY A 753 11.95 -24.41 3.51
C GLY A 753 12.18 -25.92 3.54
N GLY A 754 11.50 -26.63 4.43
CA GLY A 754 11.50 -28.10 4.47
C GLY A 754 10.11 -28.63 4.18
N GLY A 755 9.98 -29.87 3.70
CA GLY A 755 8.68 -30.44 3.32
C GLY A 755 8.57 -30.59 1.81
N GLY A 756 7.38 -30.97 1.32
CA GLY A 756 7.11 -31.12 -0.11
C GLY A 756 6.37 -29.92 -0.66
N ASP A 757 7.09 -28.90 -1.10
CA ASP A 757 6.53 -27.61 -1.48
C ASP A 757 6.03 -27.56 -2.93
N ARG A 758 5.02 -26.73 -3.19
CA ARG A 758 4.48 -26.47 -4.52
C ARG A 758 4.77 -25.04 -4.94
N PHE A 759 5.67 -24.86 -5.90
CA PHE A 759 5.92 -23.57 -6.53
C PHE A 759 5.01 -23.41 -7.74
N THR A 760 4.00 -22.57 -7.60
CA THR A 760 2.81 -22.59 -8.44
C THR A 760 2.77 -21.39 -9.37
N PHE A 761 2.72 -21.66 -10.67
CA PHE A 761 2.57 -20.66 -11.74
C PHE A 761 1.14 -20.74 -12.26
N ARG A 762 0.32 -19.73 -11.94
CA ARG A 762 -1.14 -19.79 -12.04
C ARG A 762 -1.72 -18.72 -12.95
N GLY A 763 -2.73 -19.09 -13.74
CA GLY A 763 -3.54 -18.17 -14.54
C GLY A 763 -4.79 -18.83 -15.11
N VAL A 764 -5.66 -18.05 -15.76
CA VAL A 764 -6.87 -18.56 -16.46
C VAL A 764 -6.56 -19.21 -17.82
N SER A 765 -5.28 -19.23 -18.19
CA SER A 765 -4.74 -19.88 -19.38
C SER A 765 -3.26 -20.21 -19.18
N GLN A 766 -2.69 -21.05 -20.05
CA GLN A 766 -1.24 -21.31 -20.04
C GLN A 766 -0.42 -20.03 -20.27
N SER A 767 -0.89 -19.13 -21.15
CA SER A 767 -0.22 -17.86 -21.39
C SER A 767 -0.15 -17.01 -20.13
N ASP A 768 -1.24 -16.97 -19.35
CA ASP A 768 -1.32 -16.18 -18.11
C ASP A 768 -0.49 -16.81 -16.99
N ALA A 769 -0.54 -18.14 -16.87
CA ALA A 769 0.32 -18.86 -15.94
C ALA A 769 1.80 -18.60 -16.24
N PHE A 770 2.20 -18.58 -17.51
CA PHE A 770 3.58 -18.30 -17.88
C PHE A 770 3.95 -16.83 -17.76
N LEU A 771 3.00 -15.88 -17.63
CA LEU A 771 3.35 -14.50 -17.30
C LEU A 771 3.97 -14.37 -15.91
N ASN A 772 3.79 -15.39 -15.05
CA ASN A 772 4.30 -15.35 -13.70
C ASN A 772 5.84 -15.29 -13.69
N SER A 773 6.52 -16.00 -14.62
CA SER A 773 7.98 -16.04 -14.68
C SER A 773 8.50 -16.16 -16.11
N ARG A 774 9.09 -15.09 -16.64
CA ARG A 774 9.58 -14.98 -18.04
C ARG A 774 10.96 -14.38 -18.10
N PHE A 775 11.61 -14.40 -19.27
CA PHE A 775 12.98 -13.93 -19.43
C PHE A 775 13.29 -12.49 -18.92
N ARG A 776 12.30 -11.59 -18.85
CA ARG A 776 12.47 -10.22 -18.31
C ARG A 776 12.28 -10.12 -16.80
N ALA A 777 11.69 -11.15 -16.20
CA ALA A 777 11.20 -11.21 -14.85
C ALA A 777 11.24 -12.69 -14.42
N VAL A 778 12.47 -13.20 -14.23
CA VAL A 778 12.71 -14.62 -13.94
C VAL A 778 12.65 -14.82 -12.45
N ASP A 779 11.68 -15.59 -12.00
CA ASP A 779 11.59 -16.03 -10.62
C ASP A 779 12.76 -16.95 -10.27
N ARG A 780 13.19 -16.83 -9.03
CA ARG A 780 14.23 -17.65 -8.43
C ARG A 780 13.66 -18.48 -7.30
N ILE A 781 13.71 -19.80 -7.46
CA ILE A 781 13.47 -20.75 -6.37
C ILE A 781 14.82 -21.07 -5.72
N THR A 782 14.97 -20.79 -4.44
CA THR A 782 16.26 -20.83 -3.74
C THR A 782 16.63 -22.23 -3.24
N ASP A 783 15.64 -23.10 -3.01
CA ASP A 783 15.81 -24.38 -2.32
C ASP A 783 14.92 -25.50 -2.88
N PHE A 784 14.79 -25.61 -4.21
CA PHE A 784 13.99 -26.68 -4.83
C PHE A 784 14.59 -28.08 -4.57
N LYS A 785 13.99 -28.86 -3.67
CA LYS A 785 14.44 -30.18 -3.22
C LYS A 785 13.51 -31.30 -3.67
N VAL A 786 13.84 -31.89 -4.80
CA VAL A 786 13.04 -32.96 -5.43
C VAL A 786 12.79 -34.16 -4.50
N LEU A 787 13.78 -34.47 -3.65
CA LEU A 787 13.72 -35.60 -2.70
C LEU A 787 12.84 -35.33 -1.48
N GLU A 788 12.64 -34.07 -1.07
CA GLU A 788 11.75 -33.69 0.04
C GLU A 788 10.28 -33.61 -0.41
N GLY A 789 10.05 -33.53 -1.72
CA GLY A 789 8.72 -33.58 -2.30
C GLY A 789 8.37 -32.37 -3.15
N ASP A 790 9.30 -31.44 -3.33
CA ASP A 790 9.05 -30.19 -4.05
C ASP A 790 8.63 -30.42 -5.50
N ARG A 791 7.62 -29.68 -5.95
CA ARG A 791 7.06 -29.72 -7.29
C ARG A 791 6.80 -28.32 -7.82
N LEU A 792 6.98 -28.16 -9.12
CA LEU A 792 6.42 -27.05 -9.87
C LEU A 792 4.97 -27.38 -10.23
N GLN A 793 4.03 -26.50 -9.89
CA GLN A 793 2.63 -26.65 -10.27
C GLN A 793 2.29 -25.68 -11.39
N LEU A 794 1.78 -26.21 -12.50
CA LEU A 794 1.30 -25.42 -13.62
C LEU A 794 -0.24 -25.38 -13.54
N ASP A 795 -0.81 -24.21 -13.25
CA ASP A 795 -2.26 -24.03 -13.09
C ASP A 795 -2.79 -23.10 -14.19
N TYR A 796 -3.57 -23.66 -15.11
CA TYR A 796 -4.05 -22.98 -16.32
C TYR A 796 -5.54 -22.65 -16.29
N ASP A 797 -6.24 -23.01 -15.22
CA ASP A 797 -7.69 -22.87 -15.06
C ASP A 797 -8.06 -22.26 -13.70
N ASN A 798 -7.07 -21.76 -12.95
CA ASN A 798 -7.21 -21.31 -11.57
C ASN A 798 -7.77 -22.38 -10.64
N ASN A 799 -7.50 -23.66 -10.90
CA ASN A 799 -7.93 -24.76 -10.06
C ASN A 799 -6.73 -25.60 -9.63
N LEU A 800 -6.29 -25.43 -8.38
CA LEU A 800 -5.13 -26.14 -7.82
C LEU A 800 -5.33 -27.67 -7.66
N SER A 801 -6.55 -28.17 -7.90
CA SER A 801 -6.81 -29.61 -8.00
C SER A 801 -6.52 -30.19 -9.39
N THR A 802 -6.44 -29.34 -10.41
CA THR A 802 -6.07 -29.72 -11.77
C THR A 802 -4.56 -29.94 -11.85
N SER A 803 -4.16 -31.09 -12.39
CA SER A 803 -2.76 -31.44 -12.65
C SER A 803 -2.42 -31.14 -14.10
N ASN A 804 -1.47 -30.22 -14.34
CA ASN A 804 -0.94 -29.97 -15.68
C ASN A 804 0.56 -30.25 -15.71
N ARG A 805 0.97 -31.11 -16.64
CA ARG A 805 2.37 -31.53 -16.76
C ARG A 805 2.90 -31.32 -18.17
N PRO A 806 4.18 -30.94 -18.31
CA PRO A 806 4.87 -31.03 -19.59
C PRO A 806 4.86 -32.47 -20.11
N ARG A 807 4.82 -32.64 -21.44
CA ARG A 807 4.85 -33.95 -22.11
C ARG A 807 6.16 -34.70 -21.87
N GLY A 808 7.22 -33.99 -21.52
CA GLY A 808 8.52 -34.54 -21.18
C GLY A 808 9.40 -33.48 -20.54
N LEU A 809 10.35 -33.91 -19.71
CA LEU A 809 11.37 -33.07 -19.10
C LEU A 809 12.74 -33.61 -19.51
N PHE A 810 13.57 -32.76 -20.09
CA PHE A 810 14.90 -33.11 -20.58
C PHE A 810 15.98 -32.32 -19.85
N ASN A 811 17.21 -32.81 -19.88
CA ASN A 811 18.36 -32.14 -19.31
C ASN A 811 19.37 -31.83 -20.42
N ALA A 812 19.53 -30.56 -20.76
CA ALA A 812 20.49 -30.10 -21.76
C ALA A 812 21.92 -29.97 -21.19
N GLY A 813 22.09 -30.15 -19.87
CA GLY A 813 23.38 -30.02 -19.21
C GLY A 813 23.93 -28.59 -19.29
N GLN A 814 25.25 -28.46 -19.41
CA GLN A 814 25.91 -27.17 -19.59
C GLN A 814 25.71 -26.68 -21.04
N VAL A 815 25.13 -25.49 -21.20
CA VAL A 815 24.91 -24.86 -22.51
C VAL A 815 25.76 -23.61 -22.68
N THR A 816 25.93 -23.17 -23.93
CA THR A 816 26.69 -21.97 -24.29
C THR A 816 25.75 -20.87 -24.77
N GLY A 817 26.13 -19.61 -24.54
CA GLY A 817 25.35 -18.46 -24.95
C GLY A 817 25.97 -17.16 -24.43
N ARG A 818 25.91 -16.09 -25.22
CA ARG A 818 26.39 -14.75 -24.82
C ARG A 818 25.50 -14.05 -23.79
N ASN A 819 24.27 -14.53 -23.63
CA ASN A 819 23.29 -14.08 -22.65
C ASN A 819 22.29 -15.22 -22.40
N LEU A 820 21.41 -15.04 -21.40
CA LEU A 820 20.44 -16.05 -21.00
C LEU A 820 19.50 -16.48 -22.14
N ILE A 821 19.07 -15.55 -23.01
CA ILE A 821 18.23 -15.86 -24.16
C ILE A 821 18.96 -16.79 -25.15
N ALA A 822 20.22 -16.51 -25.45
CA ALA A 822 21.03 -17.35 -26.33
C ALA A 822 21.27 -18.74 -25.72
N ALA A 823 21.49 -18.81 -24.40
CA ALA A 823 21.63 -20.06 -23.67
C ALA A 823 20.34 -20.90 -23.70
N ALA A 824 19.18 -20.27 -23.42
CA ALA A 824 17.88 -20.92 -23.49
C ALA A 824 17.58 -21.42 -24.92
N ARG A 825 17.87 -20.62 -25.96
CA ARG A 825 17.77 -21.07 -27.36
C ARG A 825 18.68 -22.27 -27.65
N SER A 826 19.90 -22.30 -27.11
CA SER A 826 20.79 -23.46 -27.24
C SER A 826 20.19 -24.70 -26.56
N ALA A 827 19.64 -24.56 -25.36
CA ALA A 827 18.97 -25.65 -24.64
C ALA A 827 17.72 -26.15 -25.40
N PHE A 828 16.94 -25.25 -26.00
CA PHE A 828 15.78 -25.61 -26.82
C PHE A 828 16.18 -26.28 -28.13
N ALA A 829 17.36 -25.98 -28.67
CA ALA A 829 17.86 -26.58 -29.90
C ALA A 829 18.43 -27.99 -29.67
N ASP A 830 19.00 -28.24 -28.49
CA ASP A 830 19.59 -29.54 -28.11
C ASP A 830 19.25 -29.88 -26.65
N LYS A 831 18.05 -30.43 -26.45
CA LYS A 831 17.44 -30.58 -25.12
C LYS A 831 18.05 -31.66 -24.22
N ASN A 832 18.88 -32.57 -24.77
CA ASN A 832 19.38 -33.74 -24.05
C ASN A 832 20.88 -33.91 -24.26
N TRP A 833 21.66 -33.75 -23.19
CA TRP A 833 23.13 -33.79 -23.28
C TRP A 833 23.71 -35.18 -23.59
N ARG A 834 22.98 -36.28 -23.31
CA ARG A 834 23.46 -37.66 -23.53
C ARG A 834 23.37 -38.08 -24.99
N THR A 835 22.38 -37.57 -25.70
CA THR A 835 22.22 -37.78 -27.13
C THR A 835 22.53 -36.45 -27.78
N ARG A 836 23.76 -36.20 -28.22
CA ARG A 836 24.08 -34.90 -28.85
C ARG A 836 23.49 -34.82 -30.26
N GLY A 837 23.06 -33.62 -30.65
CA GLY A 837 22.57 -33.32 -32.00
C GLY A 837 21.14 -32.79 -31.98
N ARG A 838 20.90 -31.68 -32.70
CA ARG A 838 19.73 -30.78 -32.70
C ARG A 838 18.36 -31.40 -32.33
N GLN A 839 18.20 -31.79 -31.08
CA GLN A 839 16.95 -32.30 -30.51
C GLN A 839 16.10 -31.13 -30.05
N ALA A 840 15.38 -30.55 -31.01
CA ALA A 840 14.49 -29.44 -30.72
C ALA A 840 13.46 -29.82 -29.65
N LEU A 841 13.35 -28.98 -28.62
CA LEU A 841 12.29 -29.02 -27.62
C LEU A 841 10.96 -28.77 -28.33
N ARG A 842 10.00 -29.68 -28.12
CA ARG A 842 8.67 -29.64 -28.75
C ARG A 842 7.72 -28.78 -27.90
N PRO A 843 6.58 -28.35 -28.47
CA PRO A 843 5.54 -27.66 -27.70
C PRO A 843 5.13 -28.45 -26.45
N ASN A 844 4.97 -27.75 -25.32
CA ASN A 844 4.63 -28.32 -24.01
C ASN A 844 5.66 -29.34 -23.46
N GLU A 845 6.91 -29.32 -23.90
CA GLU A 845 8.02 -30.01 -23.23
C GLU A 845 8.82 -29.03 -22.37
N ALA A 846 9.57 -29.56 -21.40
CA ALA A 846 10.40 -28.78 -20.49
C ALA A 846 11.88 -29.17 -20.60
N VAL A 847 12.76 -28.24 -20.29
CA VAL A 847 14.22 -28.45 -20.30
C VAL A 847 14.89 -27.82 -19.08
N LEU A 848 15.78 -28.58 -18.44
CA LEU A 848 16.71 -28.13 -17.42
C LEU A 848 18.08 -27.87 -18.06
N PHE A 849 18.74 -26.75 -17.76
CA PHE A 849 20.05 -26.43 -18.31
C PHE A 849 20.89 -25.57 -17.36
N LYS A 850 22.21 -25.59 -17.56
CA LYS A 850 23.17 -24.78 -16.79
C LYS A 850 23.85 -23.74 -17.68
N TRP A 851 23.90 -22.51 -17.20
CA TRP A 851 24.57 -21.40 -17.87
C TRP A 851 25.10 -20.40 -16.84
N ASN A 852 26.32 -19.92 -17.02
CA ASN A 852 26.97 -18.93 -16.15
C ASN A 852 26.85 -19.23 -14.62
N ARG A 853 27.21 -20.46 -14.22
CA ARG A 853 27.11 -20.99 -12.84
C ARG A 853 25.70 -21.04 -12.24
N ARG A 854 24.65 -20.76 -13.03
CA ARG A 854 23.24 -20.90 -12.64
C ARG A 854 22.58 -22.09 -13.32
N THR A 855 21.53 -22.60 -12.71
CA THR A 855 20.69 -23.69 -13.24
C THR A 855 19.29 -23.16 -13.50
N TYR A 856 18.77 -23.39 -14.69
CA TYR A 856 17.48 -22.91 -15.12
C TYR A 856 16.58 -24.07 -15.55
N LEU A 857 15.28 -23.91 -15.31
CA LEU A 857 14.24 -24.78 -15.83
C LEU A 857 13.30 -23.94 -16.71
N SER A 858 12.96 -24.44 -17.89
CA SER A 858 12.04 -23.77 -18.80
C SER A 858 10.98 -24.73 -19.33
N VAL A 859 9.75 -24.22 -19.51
CA VAL A 859 8.65 -24.97 -20.13
C VAL A 859 8.24 -24.25 -21.40
N ASN A 860 8.30 -24.97 -22.51
CA ASN A 860 7.95 -24.45 -23.81
C ASN A 860 6.44 -24.21 -23.91
N ASP A 861 6.05 -23.08 -24.47
CA ASP A 861 4.69 -22.75 -24.86
C ASP A 861 4.20 -23.68 -25.98
N ARG A 862 3.06 -23.34 -26.59
CA ARG A 862 2.50 -24.14 -27.70
C ARG A 862 3.18 -23.89 -29.05
N SER A 863 4.32 -23.20 -29.06
CA SER A 863 5.08 -22.80 -30.25
C SER A 863 6.42 -23.52 -30.30
N ARG A 864 7.07 -23.47 -31.48
CA ARG A 864 8.38 -24.10 -31.66
C ARG A 864 9.49 -23.08 -31.37
N GLY A 865 10.43 -23.48 -30.51
CA GLY A 865 11.63 -22.70 -30.20
C GLY A 865 11.41 -21.68 -29.08
N PHE A 866 12.50 -21.23 -28.46
CA PHE A 866 12.44 -20.32 -27.31
C PHE A 866 12.03 -18.89 -27.71
N SER A 867 11.10 -18.34 -26.95
CA SER A 867 10.42 -17.06 -27.10
C SER A 867 10.22 -16.39 -25.74
N ASN A 868 9.64 -15.19 -25.75
CA ASN A 868 9.24 -14.50 -24.53
C ASN A 868 7.92 -14.99 -23.93
N ARG A 869 7.30 -16.02 -24.52
CA ARG A 869 6.06 -16.63 -24.01
C ARG A 869 6.33 -17.87 -23.16
N ASP A 870 7.55 -18.39 -23.18
CA ASP A 870 7.94 -19.57 -22.43
C ASP A 870 8.17 -19.26 -20.96
N LEU A 871 7.82 -20.21 -20.10
CA LEU A 871 8.15 -20.15 -18.69
C LEU A 871 9.67 -20.33 -18.53
N LEU A 872 10.31 -19.50 -17.71
CA LEU A 872 11.74 -19.62 -17.40
C LEU A 872 11.98 -19.30 -15.93
N ILE A 873 12.53 -20.25 -15.19
CA ILE A 873 12.74 -20.18 -13.74
C ILE A 873 14.21 -20.44 -13.44
N ASP A 874 14.78 -19.66 -12.51
CA ASP A 874 16.09 -19.93 -11.91
C ASP A 874 15.91 -20.89 -10.72
N VAL A 875 16.49 -22.08 -10.83
CA VAL A 875 16.47 -23.13 -9.79
C VAL A 875 17.90 -23.42 -9.30
N THR A 876 18.75 -22.41 -9.29
CA THR A 876 20.13 -22.53 -8.82
C THR A 876 20.16 -22.97 -7.37
N GLY A 877 20.72 -24.15 -7.11
CA GLY A 877 20.70 -24.80 -5.80
C GLY A 877 19.83 -26.06 -5.76
N ILE A 878 19.11 -26.37 -6.85
CA ILE A 878 18.28 -27.58 -6.97
C ILE A 878 18.99 -28.85 -6.51
N THR A 879 18.34 -29.60 -5.62
CA THR A 879 18.81 -30.94 -5.21
C THR A 879 17.98 -32.02 -5.89
N MET A 880 18.67 -32.91 -6.60
CA MET A 880 18.06 -33.96 -7.42
C MET A 880 18.52 -35.35 -6.94
N PRO A 881 17.71 -36.41 -7.15
CA PRO A 881 18.18 -37.78 -6.99
C PRO A 881 19.47 -38.02 -7.80
N ARG A 882 20.44 -38.76 -7.25
CA ARG A 882 21.73 -39.04 -7.95
C ARG A 882 21.56 -39.56 -9.37
N ARG A 883 20.53 -40.38 -9.61
CA ARG A 883 20.19 -40.93 -10.94
C ARG A 883 19.77 -39.86 -11.96
N ASP A 884 19.17 -38.77 -11.50
CA ASP A 884 18.62 -37.70 -12.34
C ASP A 884 19.73 -36.71 -12.77
N VAL A 885 20.72 -36.48 -11.90
CA VAL A 885 21.84 -35.55 -12.16
C VAL A 885 22.56 -35.89 -13.47
N MET A 886 22.70 -37.18 -13.78
CA MET A 886 23.37 -37.69 -14.96
C MET A 886 22.39 -38.14 -16.06
N ALA A 887 21.08 -37.92 -15.92
CA ALA A 887 20.11 -38.35 -16.91
C ALA A 887 19.96 -37.31 -18.04
N GLY A 888 19.62 -37.79 -19.25
CA GLY A 888 19.24 -36.94 -20.38
C GLY A 888 17.73 -36.65 -20.46
N VAL A 889 16.94 -37.53 -19.84
CA VAL A 889 15.48 -37.43 -19.69
C VAL A 889 15.17 -37.59 -18.21
N LEU A 890 14.34 -36.69 -17.67
CA LEU A 890 13.98 -36.64 -16.28
C LEU A 890 12.52 -37.08 -16.09
N PRO A 891 12.18 -37.76 -14.98
CA PRO A 891 10.82 -38.18 -14.69
C PRO A 891 9.94 -36.97 -14.35
N VAL A 892 9.02 -36.60 -15.25
CA VAL A 892 8.16 -35.40 -15.10
C VAL A 892 7.45 -35.34 -13.75
N ASN A 893 6.89 -36.45 -13.27
CA ASN A 893 6.13 -36.53 -12.01
C ASN A 893 6.96 -36.24 -10.74
N ASN A 894 8.29 -36.26 -10.85
CA ASN A 894 9.17 -35.89 -9.72
C ASN A 894 9.42 -34.38 -9.65
N TYR A 895 9.14 -33.63 -10.71
CA TYR A 895 9.43 -32.19 -10.80
C TYR A 895 8.17 -31.35 -10.99
N PHE A 896 7.11 -31.94 -11.55
CA PHE A 896 5.85 -31.28 -11.83
C PHE A 896 4.68 -32.03 -11.20
N ILE A 897 3.67 -31.30 -10.74
CA ILE A 897 2.40 -31.87 -10.28
C ILE A 897 1.25 -31.60 -11.22
#